data_AF-A0A8T5INW4-F1
#
_entry.id   AF-A0A8T5INW4-F1
#
_cell.length_a   1.000
_cell.length_b   1.000
_cell.length_c   1.000
_cell.angle_alpha   90.00
_cell.angle_beta   90.00
_cell.angle_gamma   90.00
#
_symmetry.space_group_name_H-M   'P 1'
#
loop_
_entity.id
_entity.type
_entity.pdbx_description
1 polymer ?
#
loop_
_entity_poly.entity_id
_entity_poly.type
_entity_poly.pdbx_seq_one_letter_code
_entity_poly.pdbx_strand_id
1 'polypeptide(L)'
;MRWYALMSLFSDGRVKFLLWFVAFAVVAAIVLTVIEIRLKKKKERHLAKVVDLSAVEKMKKFLKLNKTPREKLDFVDKTAKEYFKEAYGTHLNSGYSTLIQDFEKKKRKNELAFCKAMFATYYSHKALSDNRALALGSLLIDLERGKKRSDEISRVPGFMERIERFFDMRRKVNSKKKILKKEARHAKKLELKRAAKRQSALRVVKKKEKVIKQQKVVAIKVKNKVAKKSENKKKRLIRKRTRVLRKQKGKDSRNIKKQKAARVKHVKRVAAEKNKVAAKNEKTRQIIEKKKARELVTQKIVAKKIAKKNKKVVMKKRNVAAKRNRKISKVKAKEMIKKNKRLAAARVVAERKAVEVAKIKKIEMLKKKRAAEVRAKVVARANEVAAIKKKKEMAAARERAEIKAKALAKKRAADAVKAKAEKARLEKIAAKRRKVLFKKKAKAEKAARAQAQAEAVVRKREAEKNAKLSKKQKKISDRVKVKKMRIARLRIAENEANYKKVQARKAKVAAKAAKKSVRANLKKIKAFKIRQAQKAKVAKKAAVIAAKQKKVDDKKRAKVVRIVEARKRVADAKAKKLAVVMKKKAKQVVVVKKKVVPKRDVRADRIVAKKKIVVARAKVEAMRVAEREKKINDRKKSDLAVLMKKKAEKDARVRSDVAAKQSKIRAIEKRKFLKKAKKEKRIRLKREAKEKADKIVGDKVAAKREKRMAKIVARDRFLAKKKAKKNKIRAEKIARAEKKRVDKIADERRKVLFERQKAEKKKIAEMVEKNRGRKMKELEKKRKSIVSSYPIGSREWMKELKKNSK
;
A
#
# COMPACT_ATOMS: atom_id res chain seq x y z
N MET A 1 23.18 67.50 -2.96
CA MET A 1 23.23 66.12 -3.53
C MET A 1 23.59 65.05 -2.46
N ARG A 2 22.74 64.77 -1.45
CA ARG A 2 23.14 63.89 -0.30
C ARG A 2 22.50 62.49 -0.22
N TRP A 3 21.47 62.17 -1.00
CA TRP A 3 20.79 60.86 -0.95
C TRP A 3 21.68 59.67 -1.40
N TYR A 4 22.59 59.88 -2.36
CA TYR A 4 23.51 58.83 -2.81
C TYR A 4 24.52 58.42 -1.72
N ALA A 5 24.97 59.35 -0.87
CA ALA A 5 25.84 59.02 0.26
C ALA A 5 25.13 58.10 1.28
N LEU A 6 23.85 58.41 1.58
CA LEU A 6 23.00 57.56 2.43
C LEU A 6 22.79 56.16 1.84
N MET A 7 22.51 56.05 0.54
CA MET A 7 22.38 54.75 -0.13
C MET A 7 23.71 53.98 -0.23
N SER A 8 24.85 54.67 -0.32
CA SER A 8 26.18 54.06 -0.27
C SER A 8 26.51 53.52 1.12
N LEU A 9 26.21 54.28 2.18
CA LEU A 9 26.30 53.82 3.58
C LEU A 9 25.41 52.60 3.84
N PHE A 10 24.17 52.59 3.34
CA PHE A 10 23.31 51.39 3.37
C PHE A 10 23.79 50.25 2.47
N SER A 11 24.78 50.47 1.60
CA SER A 11 25.42 49.43 0.78
C SER A 11 26.65 48.80 1.45
N ASP A 12 27.32 49.48 2.38
CA ASP A 12 28.47 48.94 3.10
C ASP A 12 28.10 47.66 3.89
N GLY A 13 28.92 46.61 3.76
CA GLY A 13 28.79 45.37 4.51
C GLY A 13 28.87 45.55 6.02
N ARG A 14 29.66 46.52 6.50
CA ARG A 14 29.81 46.84 7.94
C ARG A 14 28.51 47.39 8.52
N VAL A 15 27.91 48.37 7.84
CA VAL A 15 26.62 48.98 8.22
C VAL A 15 25.49 47.96 8.13
N LYS A 16 25.44 47.14 7.06
CA LYS A 16 24.47 46.03 6.92
C LYS A 16 24.56 45.02 8.06
N PHE A 17 25.77 44.67 8.51
CA PHE A 17 25.97 43.75 9.63
C PHE A 17 25.48 44.36 10.95
N LEU A 18 25.81 45.62 11.23
CA LEU A 18 25.35 46.35 12.42
C LEU A 18 23.82 46.44 12.46
N LEU A 19 23.18 46.82 11.34
CA LEU A 19 21.73 46.93 11.21
C LEU A 19 21.03 45.58 11.45
N TRP A 20 21.63 44.48 10.98
CA TRP A 20 21.12 43.13 11.23
C TRP A 20 21.26 42.73 12.71
N PHE A 21 22.34 43.13 13.37
CA PHE A 21 22.56 42.89 14.80
C PHE A 21 21.56 43.65 15.67
N VAL A 22 21.28 44.92 15.36
CA VAL A 22 20.23 45.72 16.01
C VAL A 22 18.85 45.08 15.82
N ALA A 23 18.52 44.66 14.59
CA ALA A 23 17.26 43.96 14.32
C ALA A 23 17.15 42.62 15.09
N PHE A 24 18.26 41.90 15.26
CA PHE A 24 18.31 40.68 16.06
C PHE A 24 18.12 40.96 17.56
N ALA A 25 18.73 42.03 18.09
CA ALA A 25 18.55 42.46 19.48
C ALA A 25 17.10 42.84 19.80
N VAL A 26 16.43 43.59 18.91
CA VAL A 26 14.99 43.92 19.04
C VAL A 26 14.13 42.65 19.05
N VAL A 27 14.41 41.67 18.17
CA VAL A 27 13.70 40.38 18.17
C VAL A 27 13.98 39.59 19.45
N ALA A 28 15.20 39.62 20.00
CA ALA A 28 15.54 38.98 21.26
C ALA A 28 14.78 39.62 22.45
N ALA A 29 14.69 40.96 22.51
CA ALA A 29 13.92 41.68 23.52
C ALA A 29 12.42 41.36 23.48
N ILE A 30 11.84 41.23 22.27
CA ILE A 30 10.45 40.80 22.08
C ILE A 30 10.26 39.34 22.56
N VAL A 31 11.23 38.46 22.34
CA VAL A 31 11.17 37.07 22.83
C VAL A 31 11.30 37.01 24.36
N LEU A 32 12.18 37.82 24.96
CA LEU A 32 12.38 37.90 26.40
C LEU A 32 11.14 38.42 27.12
N THR A 33 10.56 39.55 26.69
CA THR A 33 9.31 40.08 27.26
C THR A 33 8.15 39.09 27.13
N VAL A 34 8.02 38.37 26.01
CA VAL A 34 7.02 37.30 25.84
C VAL A 34 7.26 36.10 26.77
N ILE A 35 8.51 35.79 27.13
CA ILE A 35 8.85 34.77 28.13
C ILE A 35 8.52 35.27 29.54
N GLU A 36 8.88 36.50 29.87
CA GLU A 36 8.70 37.11 31.18
C GLU A 36 7.22 37.30 31.53
N ILE A 37 6.41 37.82 30.60
CA ILE A 37 4.93 37.88 30.72
C ILE A 37 4.35 36.48 30.97
N ARG A 38 4.97 35.43 30.42
CA ARG A 38 4.58 34.03 30.65
C ARG A 38 4.99 33.47 32.01
N LEU A 39 6.01 34.04 32.64
CA LEU A 39 6.48 33.69 33.98
C LEU A 39 5.68 34.46 35.05
N LYS A 40 5.45 35.76 34.84
CA LYS A 40 4.52 36.57 35.66
C LYS A 40 3.12 35.95 35.68
N LYS A 41 2.52 35.67 34.52
CA LYS A 41 1.23 34.94 34.38
C LYS A 41 1.25 33.48 34.85
N LYS A 42 2.41 32.90 35.19
CA LYS A 42 2.51 31.61 35.90
C LYS A 42 2.53 31.79 37.41
N LYS A 43 3.26 32.78 37.94
CA LYS A 43 3.28 33.14 39.36
C LYS A 43 1.88 33.59 39.81
N GLU A 44 1.27 34.52 39.07
CA GLU A 44 -0.14 34.95 39.27
C GLU A 44 -1.11 33.75 39.33
N ARG A 45 -1.07 32.86 38.33
CA ARG A 45 -1.91 31.64 38.27
C ARG A 45 -1.55 30.57 39.32
N HIS A 46 -0.51 30.75 40.12
CA HIS A 46 -0.19 29.91 41.28
C HIS A 46 -0.61 30.59 42.58
N LEU A 47 -0.33 31.88 42.75
CA LEU A 47 -0.77 32.68 43.90
C LEU A 47 -2.30 32.70 43.98
N ALA A 48 -2.99 32.99 42.87
CA ALA A 48 -4.45 32.88 42.78
C ALA A 48 -4.95 31.50 43.23
N LYS A 49 -4.28 30.39 42.85
CA LYS A 49 -4.69 29.04 43.30
C LYS A 49 -4.43 28.72 44.77
N VAL A 50 -3.61 29.51 45.46
CA VAL A 50 -3.34 29.35 46.90
C VAL A 50 -4.32 30.22 47.70
N VAL A 51 -4.66 31.40 47.20
CA VAL A 51 -5.70 32.29 47.76
C VAL A 51 -7.10 31.74 47.50
N ASP A 52 -7.41 31.35 46.26
CA ASP A 52 -8.65 30.71 45.78
C ASP A 52 -8.78 29.25 46.23
N LEU A 53 -8.32 28.89 47.44
CA LEU A 53 -8.79 27.71 48.13
C LEU A 53 -10.28 27.91 48.45
N SER A 54 -11.12 27.54 47.49
CA SER A 54 -12.58 27.71 47.55
C SER A 54 -13.17 27.17 48.87
N ALA A 55 -14.28 27.75 49.34
CA ALA A 55 -14.92 27.31 50.59
C ALA A 55 -15.18 25.80 50.62
N VAL A 56 -15.66 25.21 49.51
CA VAL A 56 -15.69 23.74 49.27
C VAL A 56 -14.39 23.00 49.66
N GLU A 57 -13.22 23.53 49.32
CA GLU A 57 -11.92 22.91 49.64
C GLU A 57 -11.42 23.21 51.07
N LYS A 58 -11.73 24.39 51.63
CA LYS A 58 -11.50 24.67 53.06
C LYS A 58 -12.33 23.71 53.93
N MET A 59 -13.63 23.60 53.65
CA MET A 59 -14.57 22.69 54.31
C MET A 59 -14.16 21.21 54.14
N LYS A 60 -13.78 20.77 52.94
CA LYS A 60 -13.24 19.40 52.72
C LYS A 60 -11.96 19.09 53.47
N LYS A 61 -11.14 20.09 53.81
CA LYS A 61 -9.95 19.90 54.65
C LYS A 61 -10.36 19.81 56.11
N PHE A 62 -11.15 20.76 56.60
CA PHE A 62 -11.58 20.83 58.00
C PHE A 62 -12.36 19.57 58.43
N LEU A 63 -13.33 19.13 57.62
CA LEU A 63 -14.12 17.91 57.86
C LEU A 63 -13.29 16.60 57.83
N LYS A 64 -12.03 16.64 57.36
CA LYS A 64 -11.10 15.51 57.34
C LYS A 64 -10.08 15.53 58.48
N LEU A 65 -10.08 16.55 59.32
CA LEU A 65 -9.24 16.59 60.51
C LEU A 65 -9.88 15.76 61.62
N ASN A 66 -9.04 15.18 62.49
CA ASN A 66 -9.46 14.44 63.68
C ASN A 66 -9.95 15.38 64.80
N LYS A 67 -10.95 16.21 64.48
CA LYS A 67 -11.68 17.09 65.40
C LYS A 67 -12.90 16.38 65.98
N THR A 68 -13.48 16.90 67.05
CA THR A 68 -14.74 16.39 67.60
C THR A 68 -15.90 16.55 66.60
N PRO A 69 -16.97 15.73 66.70
CA PRO A 69 -18.17 15.91 65.87
C PRO A 69 -18.81 17.29 66.03
N ARG A 70 -18.72 17.89 67.24
CA ARG A 70 -19.26 19.21 67.58
C ARG A 70 -18.50 20.34 66.88
N GLU A 71 -17.17 20.35 66.94
CA GLU A 71 -16.36 21.32 66.17
C GLU A 71 -16.60 21.24 64.66
N LYS A 72 -16.81 20.03 64.11
CA LYS A 72 -17.15 19.84 62.69
C LYS A 72 -18.53 20.42 62.37
N LEU A 73 -19.50 20.25 63.26
CA LEU A 73 -20.84 20.83 63.14
C LEU A 73 -20.80 22.36 63.23
N ASP A 74 -20.10 22.92 64.20
CA ASP A 74 -19.98 24.38 64.41
C ASP A 74 -19.21 25.07 63.28
N PHE A 75 -18.28 24.37 62.62
CA PHE A 75 -17.66 24.87 61.39
C PHE A 75 -18.63 24.86 60.19
N VAL A 76 -19.46 23.81 60.07
CA VAL A 76 -20.52 23.74 59.04
C VAL A 76 -21.60 24.80 59.29
N ASP A 77 -21.94 25.09 60.55
CA ASP A 77 -22.87 26.16 60.92
C ASP A 77 -22.39 27.54 60.49
N LYS A 78 -21.16 27.91 60.88
CA LYS A 78 -20.56 29.21 60.54
C LYS A 78 -20.46 29.38 59.02
N THR A 79 -19.95 28.37 58.32
CA THR A 79 -19.85 28.42 56.85
C THR A 79 -21.20 28.37 56.14
N ALA A 80 -22.25 27.77 56.73
CA ALA A 80 -23.61 27.84 56.21
C ALA A 80 -24.22 29.24 56.37
N LYS A 81 -24.07 29.87 57.54
CA LYS A 81 -24.57 31.23 57.82
C LYS A 81 -23.86 32.28 56.94
N GLU A 82 -22.55 32.16 56.75
CA GLU A 82 -21.78 32.94 55.77
C GLU A 82 -22.34 32.75 54.35
N TYR A 83 -22.53 31.49 53.91
CA TYR A 83 -23.09 31.17 52.60
C TYR A 83 -24.50 31.74 52.40
N PHE A 84 -25.39 31.64 53.39
CA PHE A 84 -26.75 32.18 53.29
C PHE A 84 -26.77 33.70 53.26
N LYS A 85 -25.90 34.38 54.02
CA LYS A 85 -25.69 35.84 53.90
C LYS A 85 -25.23 36.22 52.48
N GLU A 86 -24.21 35.55 51.94
CA GLU A 86 -23.69 35.79 50.57
C GLU A 86 -24.64 35.37 49.43
N ALA A 87 -25.61 34.48 49.68
CA ALA A 87 -26.51 33.95 48.65
C ALA A 87 -27.91 34.56 48.67
N TYR A 88 -28.40 34.95 49.85
CA TYR A 88 -29.80 35.28 50.08
C TYR A 88 -30.01 36.50 50.97
N GLY A 89 -28.94 37.20 51.39
CA GLY A 89 -29.01 38.42 52.18
C GLY A 89 -29.45 38.23 53.64
N THR A 90 -29.43 37.00 54.15
CA THR A 90 -29.87 36.69 55.52
C THR A 90 -28.89 37.19 56.57
N HIS A 91 -29.40 37.49 57.77
CA HIS A 91 -28.54 37.90 58.88
C HIS A 91 -27.70 36.72 59.41
N LEU A 92 -26.48 37.00 59.91
CA LEU A 92 -25.59 35.97 60.46
C LEU A 92 -26.18 35.25 61.67
N ASN A 93 -26.97 35.97 62.48
CA ASN A 93 -27.58 35.45 63.70
C ASN A 93 -28.99 34.86 63.45
N SER A 94 -29.44 34.71 62.19
CA SER A 94 -30.72 34.07 61.90
C SER A 94 -30.72 32.60 62.33
N GLY A 95 -31.62 32.25 63.26
CA GLY A 95 -31.82 30.86 63.69
C GLY A 95 -32.37 29.99 62.56
N TYR A 96 -32.06 28.68 62.57
CA TYR A 96 -32.50 27.78 61.51
C TYR A 96 -34.03 27.69 61.36
N SER A 97 -34.79 27.90 62.43
CA SER A 97 -36.25 28.01 62.39
C SER A 97 -36.74 29.13 61.45
N THR A 98 -36.14 30.32 61.52
CA THR A 98 -36.51 31.44 60.64
C THR A 98 -36.01 31.21 59.22
N LEU A 99 -34.79 30.69 59.04
CA LEU A 99 -34.25 30.31 57.73
C LEU A 99 -35.11 29.25 57.02
N ILE A 100 -35.66 28.29 57.76
CA ILE A 100 -36.60 27.30 57.22
C ILE A 100 -37.84 27.98 56.63
N GLN A 101 -38.53 28.83 57.40
CA GLN A 101 -39.72 29.54 56.92
C GLN A 101 -39.41 30.42 55.70
N ASP A 102 -38.25 31.08 55.70
CA ASP A 102 -37.80 31.94 54.62
C ASP A 102 -37.51 31.17 53.33
N PHE A 103 -36.83 30.03 53.42
CA PHE A 103 -36.58 29.16 52.26
C PHE A 103 -37.82 28.39 51.79
N GLU A 104 -38.79 28.14 52.67
CA GLU A 104 -40.11 27.58 52.33
C GLU A 104 -40.90 28.59 51.48
N LYS A 105 -41.04 29.84 51.96
CA LYS A 105 -41.64 30.97 51.22
C LYS A 105 -40.93 31.22 49.89
N LYS A 106 -39.59 31.21 49.86
CA LYS A 106 -38.75 31.40 48.66
C LYS A 106 -38.65 30.14 47.77
N LYS A 107 -39.36 29.06 48.11
CA LYS A 107 -39.43 27.75 47.40
C LYS A 107 -38.06 27.09 47.12
N ARG A 108 -37.07 27.33 47.99
CA ARG A 108 -35.67 26.85 47.88
C ARG A 108 -35.50 25.48 48.52
N LYS A 109 -35.92 24.43 47.80
CA LYS A 109 -36.01 23.04 48.30
C LYS A 109 -34.71 22.50 48.90
N ASN A 110 -33.54 22.80 48.31
CA ASN A 110 -32.27 22.23 48.76
C ASN A 110 -31.76 22.91 50.03
N GLU A 111 -31.82 24.24 50.06
CA GLU A 111 -31.50 25.08 51.22
C GLU A 111 -32.41 24.75 52.39
N LEU A 112 -33.71 24.61 52.15
CA LEU A 112 -34.69 24.17 53.14
C LEU A 112 -34.37 22.77 53.68
N ALA A 113 -34.02 21.81 52.82
CA ALA A 113 -33.63 20.47 53.26
C ALA A 113 -32.36 20.50 54.14
N PHE A 114 -31.37 21.34 53.80
CA PHE A 114 -30.20 21.57 54.65
C PHE A 114 -30.61 22.20 56.00
N CYS A 115 -31.39 23.27 56.02
CA CYS A 115 -31.77 23.94 57.27
C CYS A 115 -32.63 23.04 58.17
N LYS A 116 -33.59 22.27 57.61
CA LYS A 116 -34.37 21.27 58.37
C LYS A 116 -33.45 20.18 58.95
N ALA A 117 -32.45 19.70 58.20
CA ALA A 117 -31.47 18.73 58.70
C ALA A 117 -30.52 19.32 59.77
N MET A 118 -30.04 20.55 59.59
CA MET A 118 -29.13 21.23 60.52
C MET A 118 -29.81 21.53 61.85
N PHE A 119 -31.06 22.02 61.80
CA PHE A 119 -31.94 22.19 62.97
C PHE A 119 -32.13 20.87 63.71
N ALA A 120 -32.49 19.80 62.99
CA ALA A 120 -32.66 18.47 63.59
C ALA A 120 -31.39 17.93 64.26
N THR A 121 -30.19 18.29 63.79
CA THR A 121 -28.94 17.87 64.45
C THR A 121 -28.50 18.74 65.63
N TYR A 122 -28.83 20.03 65.66
CA TYR A 122 -28.52 20.90 66.80
C TYR A 122 -29.49 20.72 67.97
N TYR A 123 -30.77 20.51 67.68
CA TYR A 123 -31.85 20.54 68.67
C TYR A 123 -32.46 19.16 68.98
N SER A 124 -31.84 18.05 68.54
CA SER A 124 -32.24 16.72 69.00
C SER A 124 -31.37 16.23 70.15
N HIS A 125 -31.99 15.61 71.16
CA HIS A 125 -31.30 14.94 72.27
C HIS A 125 -30.53 13.66 71.87
N LYS A 126 -30.34 13.39 70.57
CA LYS A 126 -29.69 12.17 70.05
C LYS A 126 -28.23 12.43 69.75
N ALA A 127 -27.33 11.73 70.45
CA ALA A 127 -25.87 11.85 70.35
C ALA A 127 -25.33 12.14 68.94
N LEU A 128 -24.44 13.14 68.86
CA LEU A 128 -23.93 13.69 67.62
C LEU A 128 -22.83 12.80 67.01
N SER A 129 -23.19 11.94 66.07
CA SER A 129 -22.22 11.10 65.36
C SER A 129 -21.47 11.84 64.26
N ASP A 130 -20.19 11.51 64.08
CA ASP A 130 -19.29 12.13 63.11
C ASP A 130 -19.84 12.06 61.67
N ASN A 131 -20.53 10.95 61.35
CA ASN A 131 -21.22 10.73 60.08
C ASN A 131 -22.33 11.78 59.80
N ARG A 132 -23.02 12.31 60.82
CA ARG A 132 -24.02 13.37 60.63
C ARG A 132 -23.37 14.70 60.27
N ALA A 133 -22.30 15.09 60.97
CA ALA A 133 -21.54 16.29 60.67
C ALA A 133 -20.92 16.23 59.25
N LEU A 134 -20.40 15.06 58.85
CA LEU A 134 -19.91 14.81 57.49
C LEU A 134 -21.04 14.88 56.44
N ALA A 135 -22.22 14.34 56.72
CA ALA A 135 -23.37 14.40 55.83
C ALA A 135 -23.86 15.84 55.61
N LEU A 136 -24.01 16.63 56.68
CA LEU A 136 -24.40 18.04 56.60
C LEU A 136 -23.36 18.87 55.86
N GLY A 137 -22.08 18.69 56.16
CA GLY A 137 -21.00 19.27 55.38
C GLY A 137 -21.10 18.91 53.89
N SER A 138 -21.40 17.65 53.55
CA SER A 138 -21.58 17.24 52.15
C SER A 138 -22.79 17.91 51.46
N LEU A 139 -23.87 18.19 52.19
CA LEU A 139 -25.02 18.92 51.66
C LEU A 139 -24.66 20.39 51.38
N LEU A 140 -23.99 21.07 52.31
CA LEU A 140 -23.53 22.45 52.12
C LEU A 140 -22.54 22.58 50.94
N ILE A 141 -21.63 21.61 50.80
CA ILE A 141 -20.72 21.47 49.67
C ILE A 141 -21.47 21.44 48.32
N ASP A 142 -22.61 20.74 48.24
CA ASP A 142 -23.39 20.61 47.02
C ASP A 142 -24.38 21.77 46.80
N LEU A 143 -24.80 22.49 47.85
CA LEU A 143 -25.41 23.83 47.74
C LEU A 143 -24.44 24.83 47.09
N GLU A 144 -23.23 24.95 47.62
CA GLU A 144 -22.17 25.81 47.06
C GLU A 144 -21.91 25.53 45.57
N ARG A 145 -21.84 24.24 45.19
CA ARG A 145 -21.67 23.83 43.79
C ARG A 145 -22.93 24.09 42.95
N GLY A 146 -24.11 24.00 43.53
CA GLY A 146 -25.38 24.37 42.90
C GLY A 146 -25.37 25.83 42.47
N LYS A 147 -25.16 26.74 43.43
CA LYS A 147 -25.04 28.19 43.20
C LYS A 147 -23.93 28.51 42.19
N LYS A 148 -22.71 28.00 42.39
CA LYS A 148 -21.58 28.24 41.46
C LYS A 148 -21.86 27.74 40.03
N ARG A 149 -22.66 26.69 39.86
CA ARG A 149 -23.14 26.25 38.53
C ARG A 149 -24.23 27.13 37.95
N SER A 150 -25.22 27.58 38.74
CA SER A 150 -26.22 28.54 38.23
C SER A 150 -25.55 29.85 37.79
N ASP A 151 -24.56 30.30 38.53
CA ASP A 151 -23.82 31.53 38.26
C ASP A 151 -22.88 31.38 37.04
N GLU A 152 -22.25 30.22 36.86
CA GLU A 152 -21.51 29.87 35.62
C GLU A 152 -22.41 29.70 34.39
N ILE A 153 -23.71 29.41 34.57
CA ILE A 153 -24.69 29.21 33.48
C ILE A 153 -25.36 30.53 33.10
N SER A 154 -25.69 31.40 34.06
CA SER A 154 -26.25 32.73 33.81
C SER A 154 -25.19 33.70 33.26
N ARG A 155 -23.93 33.59 33.70
CA ARG A 155 -22.82 34.43 33.23
C ARG A 155 -22.45 34.11 31.79
N VAL A 156 -22.70 35.07 30.90
CA VAL A 156 -22.23 35.02 29.50
C VAL A 156 -20.69 34.93 29.45
N PRO A 157 -20.10 33.85 28.90
CA PRO A 157 -18.64 33.67 28.92
C PRO A 157 -17.92 34.75 28.09
N GLY A 158 -16.83 35.29 28.63
CA GLY A 158 -16.04 36.34 27.97
C GLY A 158 -15.33 35.86 26.70
N PHE A 159 -14.95 36.78 25.80
CA PHE A 159 -14.33 36.43 24.51
C PHE A 159 -13.04 35.61 24.67
N MET A 160 -12.12 36.04 25.55
CA MET A 160 -10.91 35.29 25.90
C MET A 160 -11.22 33.91 26.50
N GLU A 161 -12.29 33.82 27.31
CA GLU A 161 -12.69 32.59 27.97
C GLU A 161 -13.24 31.56 26.97
N ARG A 162 -14.04 32.00 25.98
CA ARG A 162 -14.48 31.16 24.85
C ARG A 162 -13.28 30.60 24.08
N ILE A 163 -12.22 31.40 23.93
CA ILE A 163 -10.96 30.99 23.28
C ILE A 163 -10.20 29.96 24.12
N GLU A 164 -10.01 30.18 25.43
CA GLU A 164 -9.36 29.18 26.31
C GLU A 164 -10.19 27.88 26.39
N ARG A 165 -11.53 27.95 26.59
CA ARG A 165 -12.45 26.80 26.55
C ARG A 165 -12.33 26.02 25.22
N PHE A 166 -12.24 26.70 24.07
CA PHE A 166 -12.03 26.07 22.77
C PHE A 166 -10.66 25.37 22.64
N PHE A 167 -9.58 26.02 23.09
CA PHE A 167 -8.26 25.40 23.09
C PHE A 167 -8.18 24.18 24.00
N ASP A 168 -8.82 24.20 25.17
CA ASP A 168 -8.82 23.06 26.10
C ASP A 168 -9.71 21.91 25.64
N MET A 169 -10.87 22.16 25.02
CA MET A 169 -11.58 21.13 24.27
C MET A 169 -10.68 20.49 23.20
N ARG A 170 -9.95 21.32 22.44
CA ARG A 170 -9.01 20.85 21.40
C ARG A 170 -7.83 20.07 22.00
N ARG A 171 -7.36 20.38 23.22
CA ARG A 171 -6.36 19.59 23.96
C ARG A 171 -6.95 18.25 24.42
N LYS A 172 -8.14 18.24 25.06
CA LYS A 172 -8.85 17.04 25.56
C LYS A 172 -9.18 16.04 24.43
N VAL A 173 -9.61 16.53 23.26
CA VAL A 173 -9.81 15.69 22.06
C VAL A 173 -8.49 15.10 21.55
N ASN A 174 -7.41 15.89 21.53
CA ASN A 174 -6.10 15.41 21.09
C ASN A 174 -5.44 14.43 22.07
N SER A 175 -5.68 14.52 23.38
CA SER A 175 -5.18 13.54 24.35
C SER A 175 -5.94 12.20 24.22
N LYS A 176 -7.28 12.20 24.20
CA LYS A 176 -8.09 10.99 23.92
C LYS A 176 -7.66 10.31 22.61
N LYS A 177 -7.43 11.09 21.54
CA LYS A 177 -6.94 10.59 20.24
C LYS A 177 -5.51 10.06 20.25
N LYS A 178 -4.65 10.49 21.19
CA LYS A 178 -3.32 9.89 21.42
C LYS A 178 -3.43 8.58 22.19
N ILE A 179 -4.34 8.48 23.16
CA ILE A 179 -4.58 7.30 24.01
C ILE A 179 -5.11 6.13 23.17
N LEU A 180 -6.21 6.33 22.43
CA LEU A 180 -6.76 5.35 21.48
C LEU A 180 -5.71 4.84 20.47
N LYS A 181 -4.79 5.72 20.06
CA LYS A 181 -3.70 5.39 19.13
C LYS A 181 -2.53 4.63 19.79
N LYS A 182 -2.36 4.69 21.13
CA LYS A 182 -1.48 3.79 21.88
C LYS A 182 -2.13 2.41 22.03
N GLU A 183 -3.41 2.34 22.40
CA GLU A 183 -4.17 1.10 22.60
C GLU A 183 -4.24 0.27 21.31
N ALA A 184 -4.65 0.86 20.19
CA ALA A 184 -4.68 0.18 18.89
C ALA A 184 -3.28 -0.33 18.44
N ARG A 185 -2.19 0.32 18.87
CA ARG A 185 -0.82 -0.18 18.66
C ARG A 185 -0.46 -1.32 19.60
N HIS A 186 -1.00 -1.33 20.82
CA HIS A 186 -0.80 -2.42 21.78
C HIS A 186 -1.54 -3.68 21.35
N ALA A 187 -2.84 -3.56 21.03
CA ALA A 187 -3.67 -4.65 20.50
C ALA A 187 -3.01 -5.30 19.28
N LYS A 188 -2.58 -4.50 18.29
CA LYS A 188 -1.89 -5.00 17.09
C LYS A 188 -0.53 -5.67 17.38
N LYS A 189 0.21 -5.25 18.40
CA LYS A 189 1.41 -5.99 18.87
C LYS A 189 1.02 -7.34 19.47
N LEU A 190 -0.07 -7.40 20.22
CA LEU A 190 -0.58 -8.58 20.90
C LEU A 190 -1.10 -9.62 19.89
N GLU A 191 -1.85 -9.19 18.87
CA GLU A 191 -2.23 -10.00 17.70
C GLU A 191 -1.01 -10.58 16.98
N LEU A 192 0.01 -9.76 16.67
CA LEU A 192 1.23 -10.22 16.01
C LEU A 192 1.99 -11.27 16.86
N LYS A 193 2.01 -11.12 18.19
CA LYS A 193 2.52 -12.17 19.11
C LYS A 193 1.68 -13.45 19.04
N ARG A 194 0.33 -13.35 19.06
CA ARG A 194 -0.59 -14.50 18.96
C ARG A 194 -0.43 -15.24 17.61
N ALA A 195 -0.35 -14.49 16.50
CA ALA A 195 -0.13 -15.03 15.16
C ALA A 195 1.25 -15.70 15.02
N ALA A 196 2.30 -15.13 15.62
CA ALA A 196 3.62 -15.75 15.67
C ALA A 196 3.59 -17.08 16.46
N LYS A 197 2.94 -17.12 17.65
CA LYS A 197 2.74 -18.36 18.43
C LYS A 197 2.02 -19.43 17.61
N ARG A 198 0.92 -19.09 16.94
CA ARG A 198 0.19 -20.00 16.01
C ARG A 198 1.10 -20.54 14.89
N GLN A 199 1.90 -19.68 14.26
CA GLN A 199 2.85 -20.13 13.23
C GLN A 199 3.99 -21.02 13.77
N SER A 200 4.48 -20.82 15.00
CA SER A 200 5.45 -21.74 15.61
C SER A 200 4.84 -23.10 15.91
N ALA A 201 3.61 -23.15 16.45
CA ALA A 201 2.91 -24.42 16.72
C ALA A 201 2.71 -25.23 15.43
N LEU A 202 2.20 -24.59 14.36
CA LEU A 202 2.05 -25.22 13.04
C LEU A 202 3.37 -25.74 12.44
N ARG A 203 4.52 -25.11 12.75
CA ARG A 203 5.84 -25.62 12.34
C ARG A 203 6.31 -26.83 13.16
N VAL A 204 5.87 -26.97 14.41
CA VAL A 204 6.13 -28.16 15.24
C VAL A 204 5.27 -29.33 14.77
N VAL A 205 3.98 -29.10 14.50
CA VAL A 205 3.09 -30.13 13.92
C VAL A 205 3.64 -30.63 12.58
N LYS A 206 3.96 -29.73 11.63
CA LYS A 206 4.57 -30.07 10.33
C LYS A 206 6.02 -30.60 10.41
N LYS A 207 6.64 -30.63 11.60
CA LYS A 207 7.84 -31.41 11.88
C LYS A 207 7.48 -32.82 12.35
N LYS A 208 6.58 -32.97 13.32
CA LYS A 208 6.08 -34.28 13.80
C LYS A 208 5.53 -35.13 12.64
N GLU A 209 4.67 -34.57 11.80
CA GLU A 209 4.17 -35.20 10.57
C GLU A 209 5.28 -35.78 9.68
N LYS A 210 6.38 -35.04 9.50
CA LYS A 210 7.50 -35.46 8.65
C LYS A 210 8.32 -36.57 9.27
N VAL A 211 8.53 -36.52 10.59
CA VAL A 211 9.18 -37.62 11.34
C VAL A 211 8.33 -38.89 11.23
N ILE A 212 7.01 -38.79 11.44
CA ILE A 212 6.09 -39.93 11.30
C ILE A 212 6.11 -40.50 9.87
N LYS A 213 6.07 -39.66 8.83
CA LYS A 213 6.20 -40.11 7.43
C LYS A 213 7.56 -40.76 7.15
N GLN A 214 8.65 -40.26 7.71
CA GLN A 214 9.97 -40.88 7.60
C GLN A 214 10.04 -42.23 8.34
N GLN A 215 9.49 -42.34 9.55
CA GLN A 215 9.39 -43.58 10.31
C GLN A 215 8.58 -44.64 9.55
N LYS A 216 7.42 -44.28 8.98
CA LYS A 216 6.63 -45.20 8.13
C LYS A 216 7.44 -45.71 6.92
N VAL A 217 8.16 -44.83 6.21
CA VAL A 217 9.02 -45.23 5.07
C VAL A 217 10.19 -46.11 5.52
N VAL A 218 10.80 -45.86 6.68
CA VAL A 218 11.85 -46.73 7.24
C VAL A 218 11.29 -48.10 7.62
N ALA A 219 10.13 -48.15 8.30
CA ALA A 219 9.48 -49.40 8.66
C ALA A 219 9.14 -50.27 7.44
N ILE A 220 8.62 -49.68 6.36
CA ILE A 220 8.37 -50.37 5.08
C ILE A 220 9.70 -50.90 4.49
N LYS A 221 10.77 -50.09 4.47
CA LYS A 221 12.09 -50.54 4.01
C LYS A 221 12.69 -51.67 4.86
N VAL A 222 12.41 -51.70 6.17
CA VAL A 222 12.82 -52.81 7.06
C VAL A 222 12.00 -54.07 6.77
N LYS A 223 10.66 -53.99 6.70
CA LYS A 223 9.80 -55.13 6.31
C LYS A 223 10.25 -55.74 4.97
N ASN A 224 10.50 -54.90 3.95
CA ASN A 224 10.92 -55.38 2.63
C ASN A 224 12.34 -55.99 2.64
N LYS A 225 13.25 -55.53 3.51
CA LYS A 225 14.56 -56.19 3.72
C LYS A 225 14.42 -57.54 4.43
N VAL A 226 13.51 -57.68 5.39
CA VAL A 226 13.24 -58.96 6.07
C VAL A 226 12.62 -59.97 5.10
N ALA A 227 11.63 -59.55 4.29
CA ALA A 227 11.03 -60.38 3.25
C ALA A 227 12.08 -60.89 2.24
N LYS A 228 12.94 -60.02 1.71
CA LYS A 228 14.03 -60.46 0.81
C LYS A 228 15.06 -61.39 1.48
N LYS A 229 15.27 -61.29 2.80
CA LYS A 229 16.09 -62.25 3.56
C LYS A 229 15.41 -63.63 3.69
N SER A 230 14.11 -63.69 3.99
CA SER A 230 13.39 -64.97 4.11
C SER A 230 13.22 -65.65 2.75
N GLU A 231 12.93 -64.89 1.70
CA GLU A 231 12.88 -65.36 0.31
C GLU A 231 14.22 -65.97 -0.13
N ASN A 232 15.35 -65.28 0.13
CA ASN A 232 16.68 -65.82 -0.14
C ASN A 232 17.01 -67.06 0.70
N LYS A 233 16.50 -67.17 1.94
CA LYS A 233 16.62 -68.39 2.76
C LYS A 233 15.85 -69.56 2.13
N LYS A 234 14.61 -69.34 1.63
CA LYS A 234 13.84 -70.33 0.86
C LYS A 234 14.61 -70.75 -0.42
N LYS A 235 15.07 -69.80 -1.24
CA LYS A 235 15.85 -70.09 -2.46
C LYS A 235 17.15 -70.87 -2.18
N ARG A 236 17.85 -70.60 -1.07
CA ARG A 236 19.04 -71.37 -0.64
C ARG A 236 18.69 -72.80 -0.18
N LEU A 237 17.54 -73.02 0.45
CA LEU A 237 17.05 -74.35 0.81
C LEU A 237 16.67 -75.19 -0.43
N ILE A 238 15.97 -74.59 -1.41
CA ILE A 238 15.63 -75.24 -2.68
C ILE A 238 16.90 -75.65 -3.44
N ARG A 239 17.90 -74.77 -3.52
CA ARG A 239 19.23 -75.09 -4.10
C ARG A 239 19.99 -76.19 -3.34
N LYS A 240 19.79 -76.35 -2.03
CA LYS A 240 20.32 -77.50 -1.28
C LYS A 240 19.59 -78.80 -1.63
N ARG A 241 18.24 -78.83 -1.57
CA ARG A 241 17.43 -80.04 -1.88
C ARG A 241 17.70 -80.56 -3.29
N THR A 242 17.68 -79.68 -4.30
CA THR A 242 17.99 -80.05 -5.70
C THR A 242 19.41 -80.60 -5.89
N ARG A 243 20.42 -80.07 -5.18
CA ARG A 243 21.80 -80.62 -5.21
C ARG A 243 21.89 -82.01 -4.57
N VAL A 244 21.09 -82.31 -3.54
CA VAL A 244 21.00 -83.66 -2.94
C VAL A 244 20.34 -84.64 -3.91
N LEU A 245 19.17 -84.30 -4.46
CA LEU A 245 18.48 -85.10 -5.48
C LEU A 245 19.37 -85.43 -6.69
N ARG A 246 20.12 -84.44 -7.21
CA ARG A 246 21.06 -84.67 -8.33
C ARG A 246 22.26 -85.55 -7.95
N LYS A 247 22.71 -85.53 -6.69
CA LYS A 247 23.71 -86.48 -6.17
C LYS A 247 23.15 -87.89 -6.02
N GLN A 248 21.88 -88.02 -5.62
CA GLN A 248 21.21 -89.31 -5.43
C GLN A 248 21.03 -90.03 -6.77
N LYS A 249 20.38 -89.41 -7.76
CA LYS A 249 20.30 -89.95 -9.14
C LYS A 249 21.67 -90.31 -9.74
N GLY A 250 22.71 -89.55 -9.36
CA GLY A 250 24.12 -89.79 -9.75
C GLY A 250 24.85 -90.92 -8.99
N LYS A 251 24.27 -91.47 -7.93
CA LYS A 251 24.64 -92.76 -7.31
C LYS A 251 23.81 -93.89 -7.92
N ASP A 252 22.50 -93.73 -8.00
CA ASP A 252 21.54 -94.76 -8.41
C ASP A 252 21.87 -95.29 -9.81
N SER A 253 22.16 -94.37 -10.75
CA SER A 253 22.65 -94.69 -12.11
C SER A 253 23.98 -95.48 -12.15
N ARG A 254 24.86 -95.32 -11.15
CA ARG A 254 26.09 -96.14 -11.05
C ARG A 254 25.79 -97.54 -10.53
N ASN A 255 24.87 -97.67 -9.58
CA ASN A 255 24.44 -98.96 -9.05
C ASN A 255 23.74 -99.78 -10.15
N ILE A 256 22.87 -99.16 -10.95
CA ILE A 256 22.25 -99.78 -12.13
C ILE A 256 23.33 -100.24 -13.14
N LYS A 257 24.34 -99.41 -13.45
CA LYS A 257 25.47 -99.84 -14.32
C LYS A 257 26.25 -101.01 -13.72
N LYS A 258 26.53 -101.02 -12.42
CA LYS A 258 27.19 -102.16 -11.73
C LYS A 258 26.36 -103.44 -11.82
N GLN A 259 25.06 -103.38 -11.57
CA GLN A 259 24.15 -104.53 -11.66
C GLN A 259 24.06 -105.08 -13.08
N LYS A 260 23.97 -104.22 -14.11
CA LYS A 260 24.02 -104.67 -15.51
C LYS A 260 25.35 -105.36 -15.85
N ALA A 261 26.49 -104.79 -15.43
CA ALA A 261 27.80 -105.41 -15.65
C ALA A 261 27.96 -106.76 -14.93
N ALA A 262 27.41 -106.90 -13.71
CA ALA A 262 27.40 -108.16 -12.98
C ALA A 262 26.55 -109.23 -13.68
N ARG A 263 25.33 -108.89 -14.15
CA ARG A 263 24.49 -109.79 -14.95
C ARG A 263 25.20 -110.25 -16.23
N VAL A 264 25.86 -109.36 -16.97
CA VAL A 264 26.62 -109.73 -18.18
C VAL A 264 27.78 -110.68 -17.86
N LYS A 265 28.52 -110.47 -16.76
CA LYS A 265 29.56 -111.43 -16.32
C LYS A 265 28.98 -112.79 -15.95
N HIS A 266 27.80 -112.83 -15.32
CA HIS A 266 27.13 -114.10 -14.98
C HIS A 266 26.70 -114.87 -16.22
N VAL A 267 26.06 -114.21 -17.19
CA VAL A 267 25.63 -114.83 -18.46
C VAL A 267 26.83 -115.42 -19.22
N LYS A 268 27.96 -114.69 -19.30
CA LYS A 268 29.18 -115.22 -19.94
C LYS A 268 29.79 -116.43 -19.22
N ARG A 269 29.65 -116.55 -17.89
CA ARG A 269 30.09 -117.74 -17.14
C ARG A 269 29.20 -118.95 -17.43
N VAL A 270 27.88 -118.79 -17.34
CA VAL A 270 26.92 -119.88 -17.60
C VAL A 270 27.04 -120.41 -19.03
N ALA A 271 27.29 -119.55 -20.01
CA ALA A 271 27.56 -119.98 -21.39
C ALA A 271 28.86 -120.82 -21.49
N ALA A 272 29.94 -120.39 -20.84
CA ALA A 272 31.20 -121.13 -20.82
C ALA A 272 31.11 -122.48 -20.08
N GLU A 273 30.26 -122.59 -19.06
CA GLU A 273 29.98 -123.85 -18.37
C GLU A 273 29.15 -124.81 -19.22
N LYS A 274 28.09 -124.33 -19.89
CA LYS A 274 27.29 -125.17 -20.82
C LYS A 274 28.17 -125.77 -21.93
N ASN A 275 29.05 -124.98 -22.54
CA ASN A 275 29.96 -125.47 -23.58
C ASN A 275 30.97 -126.51 -23.04
N LYS A 276 31.41 -126.39 -21.78
CA LYS A 276 32.28 -127.38 -21.13
C LYS A 276 31.57 -128.69 -20.74
N VAL A 277 30.25 -128.66 -20.51
CA VAL A 277 29.45 -129.87 -20.24
C VAL A 277 29.16 -130.61 -21.54
N ALA A 278 28.81 -129.90 -22.63
CA ALA A 278 28.61 -130.50 -23.95
C ALA A 278 29.83 -131.34 -24.38
N ALA A 279 31.02 -130.74 -24.37
CA ALA A 279 32.29 -131.39 -24.75
C ALA A 279 32.75 -132.54 -23.83
N LYS A 280 32.06 -132.79 -22.70
CA LYS A 280 32.28 -133.97 -21.85
C LYS A 280 31.32 -135.12 -22.17
N ASN A 281 30.04 -134.79 -22.42
CA ASN A 281 29.00 -135.79 -22.69
C ASN A 281 29.17 -136.49 -24.05
N GLU A 282 29.88 -135.85 -24.97
CA GLU A 282 30.25 -136.41 -26.28
C GLU A 282 31.30 -137.53 -26.14
N LYS A 283 32.29 -137.35 -25.25
CA LYS A 283 33.33 -138.36 -24.99
C LYS A 283 32.84 -139.59 -24.22
N THR A 284 31.78 -139.48 -23.42
CA THR A 284 31.23 -140.64 -22.70
C THR A 284 30.38 -141.55 -23.59
N ARG A 285 29.73 -141.03 -24.65
CA ARG A 285 28.97 -141.85 -25.62
C ARG A 285 29.89 -142.88 -26.31
N GLN A 286 31.02 -142.42 -26.85
CA GLN A 286 32.02 -143.24 -27.55
C GLN A 286 32.68 -144.35 -26.69
N ILE A 287 32.54 -144.28 -25.35
CA ILE A 287 33.10 -145.28 -24.42
C ILE A 287 32.06 -146.36 -24.07
N ILE A 288 30.77 -146.03 -24.09
CA ILE A 288 29.68 -146.94 -23.73
C ILE A 288 29.43 -147.96 -24.85
N GLU A 289 29.53 -147.55 -26.12
CA GLU A 289 29.42 -148.44 -27.28
C GLU A 289 30.51 -149.54 -27.28
N LYS A 290 31.73 -149.23 -26.80
CA LYS A 290 32.86 -150.18 -26.80
C LYS A 290 32.91 -151.14 -25.60
N LYS A 291 31.99 -151.04 -24.62
CA LYS A 291 31.99 -151.93 -23.43
C LYS A 291 30.89 -152.99 -23.40
N LYS A 292 29.80 -152.84 -24.18
CA LYS A 292 28.75 -153.88 -24.31
C LYS A 292 29.21 -155.17 -25.00
N ALA A 293 30.45 -155.23 -25.50
CA ALA A 293 31.03 -156.38 -26.19
C ALA A 293 31.89 -157.31 -25.28
N ARG A 294 31.88 -157.13 -23.96
CA ARG A 294 32.69 -157.94 -23.00
C ARG A 294 31.95 -158.32 -21.72
N GLU A 295 30.62 -158.35 -21.74
CA GLU A 295 29.77 -158.61 -20.56
C GLU A 295 29.40 -160.12 -20.41
N LEU A 296 30.25 -161.00 -20.94
CA LEU A 296 30.08 -162.46 -20.94
C LEU A 296 31.36 -163.14 -20.40
N VAL A 297 31.27 -163.72 -19.20
CA VAL A 297 31.48 -165.16 -18.95
C VAL A 297 31.53 -165.48 -17.45
N THR A 298 32.42 -164.87 -16.66
CA THR A 298 32.67 -165.25 -15.24
C THR A 298 32.34 -164.11 -14.26
N GLN A 299 31.35 -164.18 -13.36
CA GLN A 299 30.91 -165.23 -12.41
C GLN A 299 31.70 -165.33 -11.09
N LYS A 300 31.00 -164.94 -10.02
CA LYS A 300 30.64 -165.77 -8.85
C LYS A 300 31.73 -166.63 -8.15
N ILE A 301 32.55 -166.00 -7.32
CA ILE A 301 32.81 -166.45 -5.92
C ILE A 301 32.87 -165.14 -5.11
N VAL A 302 31.89 -164.71 -4.30
CA VAL A 302 31.07 -165.36 -3.24
C VAL A 302 31.87 -165.60 -1.94
N ALA A 303 31.36 -165.01 -0.86
CA ALA A 303 31.60 -165.33 0.55
C ALA A 303 33.00 -165.81 1.01
N LYS A 304 33.80 -164.88 1.53
CA LYS A 304 34.55 -165.10 2.78
C LYS A 304 34.76 -163.78 3.53
N LYS A 305 34.74 -163.84 4.87
CA LYS A 305 35.03 -162.73 5.82
C LYS A 305 33.92 -161.70 6.08
N ILE A 306 32.68 -162.15 6.28
CA ILE A 306 31.94 -161.67 7.46
C ILE A 306 32.60 -162.33 8.69
N ALA A 307 33.42 -161.59 9.46
CA ALA A 307 33.81 -161.94 10.85
C ALA A 307 34.85 -160.96 11.46
N LYS A 308 34.38 -159.97 12.24
CA LYS A 308 35.00 -159.33 13.43
C LYS A 308 34.46 -157.90 13.62
N LYS A 309 34.19 -157.38 14.83
CA LYS A 309 33.66 -157.96 16.08
C LYS A 309 33.35 -156.77 17.03
N ASN A 310 32.11 -156.57 17.46
CA ASN A 310 31.78 -155.58 18.50
C ASN A 310 32.07 -156.14 19.90
N LYS A 311 32.72 -155.39 20.82
CA LYS A 311 32.48 -155.46 22.28
C LYS A 311 33.28 -154.44 23.13
N LYS A 312 32.67 -154.04 24.27
CA LYS A 312 33.25 -153.33 25.45
C LYS A 312 33.79 -151.91 25.18
N VAL A 313 33.29 -150.82 25.79
CA VAL A 313 32.37 -150.57 26.93
C VAL A 313 32.91 -150.92 28.33
N VAL A 314 32.66 -150.01 29.29
CA VAL A 314 32.90 -150.08 30.76
C VAL A 314 34.32 -149.80 31.28
N MET A 315 34.47 -148.69 32.02
CA MET A 315 35.18 -148.52 33.33
C MET A 315 35.12 -147.02 33.73
N LYS A 316 34.07 -146.59 34.45
CA LYS A 316 34.01 -146.39 35.93
C LYS A 316 35.05 -145.37 36.44
N LYS A 317 34.64 -144.16 36.88
CA LYS A 317 34.00 -143.83 38.18
C LYS A 317 34.78 -144.34 39.41
N ARG A 318 35.49 -143.46 40.15
CA ARG A 318 35.68 -143.57 41.62
C ARG A 318 36.27 -142.31 42.29
N ASN A 319 36.08 -142.24 43.62
CA ASN A 319 36.79 -141.45 44.64
C ASN A 319 36.57 -139.92 44.75
N VAL A 320 35.46 -139.56 45.41
CA VAL A 320 35.14 -138.21 45.96
C VAL A 320 35.77 -137.96 47.35
N ALA A 321 36.41 -138.96 47.95
CA ALA A 321 36.67 -139.04 49.40
C ALA A 321 37.65 -138.00 50.01
N ALA A 322 38.71 -137.60 49.31
CA ALA A 322 39.87 -136.90 49.91
C ALA A 322 39.65 -135.41 50.31
N LYS A 323 38.40 -134.92 50.36
CA LYS A 323 38.09 -133.48 50.27
C LYS A 323 37.80 -132.75 51.60
N ARG A 324 37.88 -133.41 52.77
CA ARG A 324 37.48 -132.82 54.08
C ARG A 324 38.62 -132.22 54.95
N ASN A 325 39.74 -132.90 55.17
CA ASN A 325 40.63 -132.57 56.31
C ASN A 325 41.66 -131.42 56.12
N ARG A 326 41.77 -130.78 54.93
CA ARG A 326 42.78 -129.71 54.67
C ARG A 326 42.32 -128.25 54.88
N LYS A 327 41.14 -128.01 55.48
CA LYS A 327 40.58 -126.63 55.61
C LYS A 327 40.93 -125.87 56.91
N ILE A 328 41.24 -126.55 58.02
CA ILE A 328 41.26 -125.91 59.35
C ILE A 328 42.52 -125.05 59.59
N SER A 329 43.70 -125.47 59.13
CA SER A 329 44.98 -124.79 59.43
C SER A 329 45.16 -123.43 58.74
N LYS A 330 44.44 -123.14 57.64
CA LYS A 330 44.64 -121.92 56.83
C LYS A 330 43.91 -120.66 57.33
N VAL A 331 43.17 -120.74 58.45
CA VAL A 331 42.40 -119.62 59.01
C VAL A 331 43.22 -118.85 60.05
N LYS A 332 43.69 -119.51 61.13
CA LYS A 332 44.37 -118.85 62.27
C LYS A 332 45.58 -118.00 61.85
N ALA A 333 46.35 -118.43 60.84
CA ALA A 333 47.52 -117.69 60.34
C ALA A 333 47.20 -116.32 59.69
N LYS A 334 45.95 -116.08 59.24
CA LYS A 334 45.60 -114.85 58.50
C LYS A 334 45.18 -113.67 59.38
N GLU A 335 44.88 -113.90 60.66
CA GLU A 335 44.38 -112.84 61.55
C GLU A 335 45.50 -112.07 62.25
N MET A 336 46.58 -112.76 62.66
CA MET A 336 47.76 -112.13 63.28
C MET A 336 48.37 -111.05 62.38
N ILE A 337 48.56 -111.36 61.09
CA ILE A 337 49.08 -110.43 60.07
C ILE A 337 48.16 -109.20 59.89
N LYS A 338 46.86 -109.35 60.19
CA LYS A 338 45.84 -108.31 60.01
C LYS A 338 45.75 -107.34 61.21
N LYS A 339 46.15 -107.76 62.41
CA LYS A 339 46.32 -106.86 63.57
C LYS A 339 47.53 -105.94 63.39
N ASN A 340 48.72 -106.49 63.13
CA ASN A 340 49.97 -105.69 63.14
C ASN A 340 50.00 -104.62 62.04
N LYS A 341 49.43 -104.88 60.86
CA LYS A 341 49.31 -103.85 59.78
C LYS A 341 48.41 -102.66 60.14
N ARG A 342 47.50 -102.77 61.12
CA ARG A 342 46.64 -101.65 61.55
C ARG A 342 47.37 -100.67 62.47
N LEU A 343 48.22 -101.16 63.38
CA LEU A 343 49.00 -100.32 64.30
C LEU A 343 50.05 -99.46 63.56
N ALA A 344 50.75 -100.05 62.59
CA ALA A 344 51.72 -99.30 61.78
C ALA A 344 51.06 -98.17 60.95
N ALA A 345 49.88 -98.42 60.39
CA ALA A 345 49.15 -97.43 59.59
C ALA A 345 48.68 -96.20 60.42
N ALA A 346 48.39 -96.39 61.71
CA ALA A 346 47.93 -95.29 62.57
C ALA A 346 49.02 -94.23 62.83
N ARG A 347 50.27 -94.64 63.09
CA ARG A 347 51.39 -93.72 63.40
C ARG A 347 51.69 -92.77 62.23
N VAL A 348 51.77 -93.30 61.00
CA VAL A 348 52.05 -92.52 59.78
C VAL A 348 50.98 -91.45 59.47
N VAL A 349 49.74 -91.64 59.94
CA VAL A 349 48.65 -90.66 59.77
C VAL A 349 48.76 -89.49 60.76
N ALA A 350 49.34 -89.70 61.95
CA ALA A 350 49.55 -88.63 62.92
C ALA A 350 50.62 -87.62 62.46
N GLU A 351 51.79 -88.12 62.03
CA GLU A 351 52.92 -87.30 61.57
C GLU A 351 52.54 -86.40 60.37
N ARG A 352 51.79 -86.97 59.41
CA ARG A 352 51.33 -86.22 58.22
C ARG A 352 50.44 -85.02 58.59
N LYS A 353 49.57 -85.15 59.60
CA LYS A 353 48.70 -84.06 60.07
C LYS A 353 49.51 -82.92 60.70
N ALA A 354 50.53 -83.22 61.50
CA ALA A 354 51.40 -82.20 62.09
C ALA A 354 52.10 -81.35 61.02
N VAL A 355 52.62 -82.00 59.97
CA VAL A 355 53.29 -81.32 58.84
C VAL A 355 52.33 -80.46 58.01
N GLU A 356 51.06 -80.85 57.85
CA GLU A 356 50.06 -80.00 57.17
C GLU A 356 49.72 -78.74 57.97
N VAL A 357 49.52 -78.85 59.29
CA VAL A 357 49.22 -77.68 60.16
C VAL A 357 50.36 -76.64 60.09
N ALA A 358 51.62 -77.08 60.08
CA ALA A 358 52.77 -76.19 59.90
C ALA A 358 52.77 -75.49 58.53
N LYS A 359 52.44 -76.20 57.44
CA LYS A 359 52.32 -75.63 56.09
C LYS A 359 51.18 -74.61 56.00
N ILE A 360 50.03 -74.88 56.63
CA ILE A 360 48.86 -73.99 56.66
C ILE A 360 49.21 -72.65 57.34
N LYS A 361 49.83 -72.67 58.54
CA LYS A 361 50.28 -71.45 59.23
C LYS A 361 51.25 -70.61 58.39
N LYS A 362 52.19 -71.25 57.67
CA LYS A 362 53.15 -70.56 56.79
C LYS A 362 52.47 -69.91 55.57
N ILE A 363 51.43 -70.55 55.03
CA ILE A 363 50.60 -69.99 53.94
C ILE A 363 49.76 -68.79 54.42
N GLU A 364 49.20 -68.84 55.62
CA GLU A 364 48.43 -67.71 56.18
C GLU A 364 49.28 -66.45 56.37
N MET A 365 50.51 -66.58 56.90
CA MET A 365 51.41 -65.42 57.05
C MET A 365 51.74 -64.77 55.70
N LEU A 366 51.93 -65.57 54.65
CA LEU A 366 52.13 -65.07 53.29
C LEU A 366 50.87 -64.41 52.70
N LYS A 367 49.67 -64.93 53.00
CA LYS A 367 48.39 -64.27 52.65
C LYS A 367 48.25 -62.92 53.36
N LYS A 368 48.55 -62.84 54.66
CA LYS A 368 48.50 -61.58 55.45
C LYS A 368 49.48 -60.53 54.91
N LYS A 369 50.74 -60.89 54.61
CA LYS A 369 51.71 -59.98 53.98
C LYS A 369 51.26 -59.48 52.61
N ARG A 370 50.79 -60.37 51.72
CA ARG A 370 50.26 -59.98 50.39
C ARG A 370 49.01 -59.09 50.48
N ALA A 371 48.14 -59.31 51.46
CA ALA A 371 46.96 -58.47 51.67
C ALA A 371 47.33 -57.03 52.08
N ALA A 372 48.36 -56.85 52.91
CA ALA A 372 48.88 -55.52 53.26
C ALA A 372 49.48 -54.80 52.05
N GLU A 373 50.29 -55.50 51.24
CA GLU A 373 50.89 -54.97 50.01
C GLU A 373 49.83 -54.52 48.98
N VAL A 374 48.76 -55.30 48.80
CA VAL A 374 47.63 -54.95 47.94
C VAL A 374 46.90 -53.71 48.47
N ARG A 375 46.68 -53.60 49.79
CA ARG A 375 46.07 -52.40 50.40
C ARG A 375 46.91 -51.15 50.15
N ALA A 376 48.23 -51.22 50.34
CA ALA A 376 49.14 -50.11 50.04
C ALA A 376 49.07 -49.67 48.56
N LYS A 377 49.08 -50.63 47.63
CA LYS A 377 48.96 -50.36 46.18
C LYS A 377 47.59 -49.79 45.78
N VAL A 378 46.52 -50.10 46.51
CA VAL A 378 45.18 -49.49 46.32
C VAL A 378 45.16 -48.05 46.82
N VAL A 379 45.73 -47.74 47.99
CA VAL A 379 45.81 -46.37 48.53
C VAL A 379 46.65 -45.47 47.62
N ALA A 380 47.80 -45.96 47.13
CA ALA A 380 48.63 -45.23 46.17
C ALA A 380 47.84 -44.83 44.90
N ARG A 381 47.14 -45.80 44.29
CA ARG A 381 46.28 -45.55 43.12
C ARG A 381 45.10 -44.61 43.41
N ALA A 382 44.52 -44.66 44.61
CA ALA A 382 43.47 -43.72 45.01
C ALA A 382 44.00 -42.27 45.03
N ASN A 383 45.20 -42.07 45.56
CA ASN A 383 45.87 -40.76 45.60
C ASN A 383 46.25 -40.26 44.20
N GLU A 384 46.76 -41.13 43.32
CA GLU A 384 47.00 -40.79 41.90
C GLU A 384 45.70 -40.36 41.20
N VAL A 385 44.62 -41.12 41.37
CA VAL A 385 43.31 -40.79 40.78
C VAL A 385 42.76 -39.47 41.31
N ALA A 386 42.95 -39.17 42.61
CA ALA A 386 42.58 -37.89 43.19
C ALA A 386 43.41 -36.72 42.62
N ALA A 387 44.73 -36.90 42.43
CA ALA A 387 45.60 -35.91 41.80
C ALA A 387 45.23 -35.66 40.32
N ILE A 388 44.92 -36.72 39.56
CA ILE A 388 44.44 -36.65 38.17
C ILE A 388 43.08 -35.93 38.12
N LYS A 389 42.18 -36.19 39.08
CA LYS A 389 40.89 -35.50 39.18
C LYS A 389 41.07 -34.00 39.43
N LYS A 390 41.88 -33.59 40.42
CA LYS A 390 42.21 -32.18 40.69
C LYS A 390 42.84 -31.50 39.45
N LYS A 391 43.77 -32.16 38.74
CA LYS A 391 44.36 -31.64 37.49
C LYS A 391 43.31 -31.45 36.38
N LYS A 392 42.36 -32.38 36.21
CA LYS A 392 41.26 -32.26 35.24
C LYS A 392 40.26 -31.16 35.60
N GLU A 393 39.94 -30.98 36.88
CA GLU A 393 39.05 -29.92 37.36
C GLU A 393 39.67 -28.53 37.16
N MET A 394 40.98 -28.37 37.43
CA MET A 394 41.72 -27.14 37.12
C MET A 394 41.78 -26.84 35.62
N ALA A 395 41.97 -27.86 34.76
CA ALA A 395 41.90 -27.69 33.32
C ALA A 395 40.51 -27.24 32.85
N ALA A 396 39.44 -27.88 33.34
CA ALA A 396 38.06 -27.51 33.04
C ALA A 396 37.70 -26.10 33.56
N ALA A 397 38.27 -25.67 34.69
CA ALA A 397 38.12 -24.30 35.17
C ALA A 397 38.78 -23.28 34.21
N ARG A 398 39.99 -23.56 33.72
CA ARG A 398 40.68 -22.74 32.71
C ARG A 398 39.89 -22.66 31.39
N GLU A 399 39.38 -23.78 30.87
CA GLU A 399 38.50 -23.77 29.69
C GLU A 399 37.24 -22.92 29.91
N ARG A 400 36.57 -23.07 31.07
CA ARG A 400 35.39 -22.27 31.42
C ARG A 400 35.69 -20.77 31.50
N ALA A 401 36.86 -20.39 32.01
CA ALA A 401 37.32 -19.00 32.03
C ALA A 401 37.58 -18.47 30.60
N GLU A 402 38.27 -19.25 29.76
CA GLU A 402 38.59 -18.87 28.39
C GLU A 402 37.32 -18.76 27.51
N ILE A 403 36.34 -19.65 27.70
CA ILE A 403 35.01 -19.58 27.05
C ILE A 403 34.26 -18.32 27.50
N LYS A 404 34.30 -17.96 28.80
CA LYS A 404 33.72 -16.70 29.30
C LYS A 404 34.41 -15.47 28.67
N ALA A 405 35.74 -15.46 28.57
CA ALA A 405 36.50 -14.38 27.94
C ALA A 405 36.17 -14.24 26.45
N LYS A 406 36.18 -15.34 25.69
CA LYS A 406 35.78 -15.41 24.27
C LYS A 406 34.32 -14.95 24.07
N ALA A 407 33.42 -15.27 25.00
CA ALA A 407 32.03 -14.79 24.97
C ALA A 407 31.92 -13.27 25.24
N LEU A 408 32.68 -12.72 26.19
CA LEU A 408 32.73 -11.29 26.48
C LEU A 408 33.32 -10.48 25.32
N ALA A 409 34.42 -10.93 24.72
CA ALA A 409 35.00 -10.33 23.52
C ALA A 409 33.99 -10.30 22.37
N LYS A 410 33.29 -11.42 22.14
CA LYS A 410 32.23 -11.54 21.12
C LYS A 410 31.02 -10.64 21.40
N LYS A 411 30.68 -10.39 22.68
CA LYS A 411 29.65 -9.42 23.10
C LYS A 411 30.10 -7.98 22.79
N ARG A 412 31.30 -7.57 23.24
CA ARG A 412 31.91 -6.26 22.94
C ARG A 412 31.95 -5.99 21.43
N ALA A 413 32.40 -6.95 20.63
CA ALA A 413 32.41 -6.84 19.17
C ALA A 413 31.00 -6.70 18.55
N ALA A 414 30.01 -7.46 19.04
CA ALA A 414 28.62 -7.34 18.58
C ALA A 414 27.99 -5.99 18.93
N ASP A 415 28.33 -5.43 20.10
CA ASP A 415 27.83 -4.12 20.55
C ASP A 415 28.50 -2.97 19.79
N ALA A 416 29.80 -3.06 19.48
CA ALA A 416 30.48 -2.13 18.57
C ALA A 416 29.87 -2.14 17.15
N VAL A 417 29.47 -3.31 16.63
CA VAL A 417 28.75 -3.43 15.35
C VAL A 417 27.34 -2.81 15.43
N LYS A 418 26.63 -2.93 16.56
CA LYS A 418 25.35 -2.22 16.77
C LYS A 418 25.56 -0.71 16.75
N ALA A 419 26.56 -0.18 17.47
CA ALA A 419 26.86 1.24 17.52
C ALA A 419 27.19 1.82 16.13
N LYS A 420 28.03 1.13 15.33
CA LYS A 420 28.31 1.52 13.94
C LYS A 420 27.04 1.48 13.07
N ALA A 421 26.17 0.49 13.24
CA ALA A 421 24.89 0.39 12.54
C ALA A 421 23.85 1.44 13.00
N GLU A 422 23.93 1.93 14.23
CA GLU A 422 23.09 3.00 14.78
C GLU A 422 23.53 4.38 14.26
N LYS A 423 24.84 4.69 14.28
CA LYS A 423 25.40 5.91 13.66
C LYS A 423 24.97 6.03 12.19
N ALA A 424 25.12 4.94 11.42
CA ALA A 424 24.67 4.86 10.02
C ALA A 424 23.13 4.91 9.82
N ARG A 425 22.32 4.66 10.86
CA ARG A 425 20.85 4.87 10.83
C ARG A 425 20.49 6.33 11.11
N LEU A 426 21.12 6.95 12.11
CA LEU A 426 20.92 8.36 12.45
C LEU A 426 21.33 9.27 11.29
N GLU A 427 22.46 8.98 10.66
CA GLU A 427 22.91 9.64 9.43
C GLU A 427 21.89 9.50 8.29
N LYS A 428 21.36 8.30 8.04
CA LYS A 428 20.30 8.07 7.04
C LYS A 428 18.96 8.74 7.40
N ILE A 429 18.75 9.09 8.67
CA ILE A 429 17.62 9.93 9.11
C ILE A 429 17.94 11.42 8.87
N ALA A 430 19.16 11.87 9.16
CA ALA A 430 19.62 13.24 8.88
C ALA A 430 19.59 13.57 7.38
N ALA A 431 20.10 12.68 6.53
CA ALA A 431 20.05 12.82 5.07
C ALA A 431 18.59 12.87 4.54
N LYS A 432 17.67 12.10 5.13
CA LYS A 432 16.23 12.18 4.83
C LYS A 432 15.62 13.50 5.30
N ARG A 433 15.98 14.01 6.49
CA ARG A 433 15.56 15.32 6.99
C ARG A 433 16.05 16.44 6.05
N ARG A 434 17.33 16.44 5.65
CA ARG A 434 17.89 17.36 4.65
C ARG A 434 17.09 17.32 3.33
N LYS A 435 16.86 16.13 2.74
CA LYS A 435 16.06 16.00 1.50
C LYS A 435 14.59 16.43 1.65
N VAL A 436 13.98 16.33 2.85
CA VAL A 436 12.64 16.87 3.13
C VAL A 436 12.66 18.40 3.27
N LEU A 437 13.70 19.00 3.85
CA LEU A 437 13.87 20.45 3.94
C LEU A 437 14.07 21.08 2.56
N PHE A 438 14.92 20.51 1.70
CA PHE A 438 15.05 20.95 0.30
C PHE A 438 13.73 20.84 -0.47
N LYS A 439 12.99 19.73 -0.34
CA LYS A 439 11.65 19.59 -0.93
C LYS A 439 10.59 20.51 -0.33
N LYS A 440 10.81 21.09 0.87
CA LYS A 440 9.99 22.19 1.41
C LYS A 440 10.39 23.53 0.81
N LYS A 441 11.69 23.88 0.77
CA LYS A 441 12.18 25.13 0.15
C LYS A 441 11.70 25.25 -1.30
N ALA A 442 11.97 24.24 -2.14
CA ALA A 442 11.54 24.26 -3.55
C ALA A 442 10.01 24.30 -3.74
N LYS A 443 9.21 23.84 -2.76
CA LYS A 443 7.74 24.00 -2.78
C LYS A 443 7.27 25.38 -2.36
N ALA A 444 7.93 25.99 -1.37
CA ALA A 444 7.64 27.37 -0.98
C ALA A 444 8.03 28.34 -2.10
N GLU A 445 9.19 28.13 -2.73
CA GLU A 445 9.65 28.89 -3.89
C GLU A 445 8.70 28.75 -5.10
N LYS A 446 8.27 27.53 -5.45
CA LYS A 446 7.27 27.34 -6.51
C LYS A 446 5.90 27.95 -6.16
N ALA A 447 5.53 28.04 -4.88
CA ALA A 447 4.33 28.76 -4.45
C ALA A 447 4.50 30.28 -4.60
N ALA A 448 5.62 30.84 -4.17
CA ALA A 448 5.94 32.27 -4.32
C ALA A 448 5.97 32.70 -5.80
N ARG A 449 6.64 31.92 -6.67
CA ARG A 449 6.61 32.15 -8.13
C ARG A 449 5.19 32.12 -8.70
N ALA A 450 4.32 31.22 -8.20
CA ALA A 450 2.92 31.15 -8.64
C ALA A 450 2.06 32.31 -8.09
N GLN A 451 2.34 32.82 -6.89
CA GLN A 451 1.68 34.01 -6.34
C GLN A 451 2.07 35.26 -7.14
N ALA A 452 3.36 35.48 -7.41
CA ALA A 452 3.83 36.58 -8.26
C ALA A 452 3.22 36.53 -9.68
N GLN A 453 3.08 35.34 -10.27
CA GLN A 453 2.39 35.16 -11.56
C GLN A 453 0.88 35.49 -11.47
N ALA A 454 0.21 35.11 -10.37
CA ALA A 454 -1.20 35.45 -10.16
C ALA A 454 -1.40 36.96 -9.98
N GLU A 455 -0.56 37.63 -9.19
CA GLU A 455 -0.57 39.08 -8.98
C GLU A 455 -0.28 39.85 -10.27
N ALA A 456 0.66 39.39 -11.10
CA ALA A 456 0.90 39.97 -12.42
C ALA A 456 -0.31 39.85 -13.35
N VAL A 457 -1.06 38.73 -13.31
CA VAL A 457 -2.31 38.55 -14.07
C VAL A 457 -3.45 39.43 -13.52
N VAL A 458 -3.52 39.66 -12.21
CA VAL A 458 -4.47 40.60 -11.60
C VAL A 458 -4.17 42.03 -12.04
N ARG A 459 -2.92 42.49 -11.92
CA ARG A 459 -2.49 43.83 -12.36
C ARG A 459 -2.76 44.07 -13.85
N LYS A 460 -2.51 43.08 -14.73
CA LYS A 460 -2.88 43.18 -16.16
C LYS A 460 -4.38 43.34 -16.38
N ARG A 461 -5.22 42.59 -15.64
CA ARG A 461 -6.69 42.71 -15.71
C ARG A 461 -7.22 44.03 -15.15
N GLU A 462 -6.53 44.63 -14.18
CA GLU A 462 -6.86 45.95 -13.64
C GLU A 462 -6.48 47.07 -14.61
N ALA A 463 -5.29 47.01 -15.22
CA ALA A 463 -4.90 47.90 -16.31
C ALA A 463 -5.88 47.83 -17.49
N GLU A 464 -6.31 46.63 -17.89
CA GLU A 464 -7.37 46.44 -18.90
C GLU A 464 -8.70 47.09 -18.50
N LYS A 465 -9.15 46.92 -17.26
CA LYS A 465 -10.39 47.55 -16.76
C LYS A 465 -10.28 49.07 -16.82
N ASN A 466 -9.17 49.64 -16.36
CA ASN A 466 -8.95 51.08 -16.33
C ASN A 466 -8.88 51.66 -17.76
N ALA A 467 -8.21 50.98 -18.69
CA ALA A 467 -8.23 51.33 -20.11
C ALA A 467 -9.63 51.25 -20.73
N LYS A 468 -10.45 50.25 -20.34
CA LYS A 468 -11.85 50.11 -20.77
C LYS A 468 -12.77 51.18 -20.17
N LEU A 469 -12.49 51.66 -18.95
CA LEU A 469 -13.20 52.79 -18.32
C LEU A 469 -12.83 54.13 -18.98
N SER A 470 -11.54 54.40 -19.19
CA SER A 470 -11.05 55.57 -19.93
C SER A 470 -11.68 55.66 -21.33
N LYS A 471 -11.69 54.55 -22.09
CA LYS A 471 -12.36 54.48 -23.41
C LYS A 471 -13.88 54.71 -23.35
N LYS A 472 -14.55 54.40 -22.23
CA LYS A 472 -15.96 54.77 -22.01
C LYS A 472 -16.13 56.25 -21.70
N GLN A 473 -15.32 56.83 -20.81
CA GLN A 473 -15.36 58.26 -20.48
C GLN A 473 -15.10 59.13 -21.71
N LYS A 474 -14.11 58.79 -22.55
CA LYS A 474 -13.86 59.51 -23.82
C LYS A 474 -15.09 59.48 -24.73
N LYS A 475 -15.67 58.30 -24.99
CA LYS A 475 -16.92 58.17 -25.77
C LYS A 475 -18.14 58.91 -25.20
N ILE A 476 -18.18 59.16 -23.90
CA ILE A 476 -19.22 60.01 -23.27
C ILE A 476 -18.93 61.50 -23.55
N SER A 477 -17.68 61.94 -23.35
CA SER A 477 -17.24 63.30 -23.68
C SER A 477 -17.48 63.65 -25.15
N ASP A 478 -17.10 62.76 -26.07
CA ASP A 478 -17.30 62.92 -27.51
C ASP A 478 -18.79 63.06 -27.86
N ARG A 479 -19.67 62.25 -27.25
CA ARG A 479 -21.13 62.37 -27.40
C ARG A 479 -21.69 63.68 -26.85
N VAL A 480 -21.13 64.23 -25.76
CA VAL A 480 -21.52 65.53 -25.22
C VAL A 480 -21.07 66.66 -26.15
N LYS A 481 -19.85 66.60 -26.70
CA LYS A 481 -19.37 67.56 -27.73
C LYS A 481 -20.27 67.54 -28.96
N VAL A 482 -20.61 66.37 -29.50
CA VAL A 482 -21.53 66.23 -30.65
C VAL A 482 -22.92 66.78 -30.34
N LYS A 483 -23.45 66.58 -29.12
CA LYS A 483 -24.72 67.22 -28.70
C LYS A 483 -24.63 68.75 -28.67
N LYS A 484 -23.57 69.32 -28.08
CA LYS A 484 -23.35 70.79 -28.08
C LYS A 484 -23.25 71.35 -29.50
N MET A 485 -22.49 70.71 -30.38
CA MET A 485 -22.37 71.08 -31.80
C MET A 485 -23.72 71.05 -32.54
N ARG A 486 -24.56 70.03 -32.28
CA ARG A 486 -25.90 69.96 -32.88
C ARG A 486 -26.84 71.07 -32.38
N ILE A 487 -26.78 71.43 -31.10
CA ILE A 487 -27.57 72.55 -30.54
C ILE A 487 -27.10 73.89 -31.13
N ALA A 488 -25.78 74.10 -31.28
CA ALA A 488 -25.25 75.30 -31.93
C ALA A 488 -25.72 75.43 -33.39
N ARG A 489 -25.65 74.35 -34.18
CA ARG A 489 -26.15 74.34 -35.56
C ARG A 489 -27.66 74.62 -35.67
N LEU A 490 -28.46 74.15 -34.73
CA LEU A 490 -29.90 74.45 -34.70
C LEU A 490 -30.15 75.95 -34.44
N ARG A 491 -29.46 76.56 -33.48
CA ARG A 491 -29.55 78.01 -33.23
C ARG A 491 -29.13 78.86 -34.44
N ILE A 492 -28.10 78.45 -35.17
CA ILE A 492 -27.68 79.12 -36.41
C ILE A 492 -28.81 79.05 -37.46
N ALA A 493 -29.40 77.87 -37.66
CA ALA A 493 -30.52 77.70 -38.59
C ALA A 493 -31.79 78.48 -38.19
N GLU A 494 -32.09 78.58 -36.89
CA GLU A 494 -33.19 79.43 -36.37
C GLU A 494 -32.93 80.92 -36.64
N ASN A 495 -31.69 81.39 -36.42
CA ASN A 495 -31.28 82.76 -36.70
C ASN A 495 -31.34 83.07 -38.21
N GLU A 496 -30.84 82.18 -39.07
CA GLU A 496 -30.99 82.29 -40.52
C GLU A 496 -32.45 82.35 -40.97
N ALA A 497 -33.31 81.49 -40.43
CA ALA A 497 -34.74 81.47 -40.75
C ALA A 497 -35.42 82.78 -40.34
N ASN A 498 -35.04 83.37 -39.21
CA ASN A 498 -35.54 84.67 -38.77
C ASN A 498 -34.99 85.82 -39.63
N TYR A 499 -33.71 85.80 -40.01
CA TYR A 499 -33.13 86.77 -40.95
C TYR A 499 -33.84 86.72 -42.32
N LYS A 500 -34.08 85.51 -42.86
CA LYS A 500 -34.84 85.30 -44.11
C LYS A 500 -36.28 85.81 -44.01
N LYS A 501 -36.95 85.67 -42.86
CA LYS A 501 -38.28 86.30 -42.59
C LYS A 501 -38.22 87.83 -42.58
N VAL A 502 -37.17 88.44 -42.01
CA VAL A 502 -36.98 89.90 -42.00
C VAL A 502 -36.71 90.42 -43.41
N GLN A 503 -35.86 89.77 -44.20
CA GLN A 503 -35.64 90.09 -45.61
C GLN A 503 -36.95 90.00 -46.42
N ALA A 504 -37.73 88.94 -46.24
CA ALA A 504 -39.03 88.80 -46.90
C ALA A 504 -40.05 89.89 -46.49
N ARG A 505 -39.96 90.43 -45.27
CA ARG A 505 -40.75 91.61 -44.83
C ARG A 505 -40.27 92.88 -45.52
N LYS A 506 -38.96 93.16 -45.56
CA LYS A 506 -38.39 94.32 -46.29
C LYS A 506 -38.77 94.29 -47.77
N ALA A 507 -38.63 93.14 -48.44
CA ALA A 507 -39.03 92.95 -49.83
C ALA A 507 -40.53 93.22 -50.07
N LYS A 508 -41.42 92.79 -49.17
CA LYS A 508 -42.87 93.09 -49.25
C LYS A 508 -43.19 94.57 -49.07
N VAL A 509 -42.42 95.31 -48.26
CA VAL A 509 -42.56 96.78 -48.11
C VAL A 509 -42.08 97.49 -49.39
N ALA A 510 -40.90 97.13 -49.90
CA ALA A 510 -40.37 97.67 -51.16
C ALA A 510 -41.32 97.42 -52.34
N ALA A 511 -41.89 96.21 -52.45
CA ALA A 511 -42.88 95.88 -53.48
C ALA A 511 -44.20 96.68 -53.35
N LYS A 512 -44.62 97.06 -52.13
CA LYS A 512 -45.74 97.99 -51.92
C LYS A 512 -45.40 99.41 -52.37
N ALA A 513 -44.20 99.90 -52.06
CA ALA A 513 -43.72 101.21 -52.51
C ALA A 513 -43.63 101.28 -54.05
N ALA A 514 -43.03 100.27 -54.69
CA ALA A 514 -42.97 100.15 -56.14
C ALA A 514 -44.36 100.11 -56.80
N LYS A 515 -45.33 99.39 -56.21
CA LYS A 515 -46.74 99.43 -56.70
C LYS A 515 -47.39 100.81 -56.55
N LYS A 516 -46.97 101.65 -55.60
CA LYS A 516 -47.45 103.02 -55.43
C LYS A 516 -46.86 103.96 -56.51
N SER A 517 -45.55 103.88 -56.78
CA SER A 517 -44.91 104.68 -57.85
C SER A 517 -45.36 104.25 -59.24
N VAL A 518 -45.50 102.94 -59.50
CA VAL A 518 -46.07 102.43 -60.77
C VAL A 518 -47.50 102.95 -60.97
N ARG A 519 -48.36 102.96 -59.95
CA ARG A 519 -49.72 103.56 -60.05
C ARG A 519 -49.67 105.07 -60.38
N ALA A 520 -48.72 105.81 -59.83
CA ALA A 520 -48.55 107.24 -60.14
C ALA A 520 -48.12 107.47 -61.60
N ASN A 521 -47.15 106.70 -62.09
CA ASN A 521 -46.73 106.75 -63.50
C ASN A 521 -47.84 106.30 -64.45
N LEU A 522 -48.66 105.31 -64.06
CA LEU A 522 -49.81 104.86 -64.86
C LEU A 522 -50.90 105.94 -64.97
N LYS A 523 -51.08 106.81 -63.95
CA LYS A 523 -51.92 108.02 -64.07
C LYS A 523 -51.31 109.02 -65.07
N LYS A 524 -50.01 109.33 -64.98
CA LYS A 524 -49.31 110.21 -65.94
C LYS A 524 -49.43 109.71 -67.39
N ILE A 525 -49.23 108.41 -67.61
CA ILE A 525 -49.33 107.77 -68.93
C ILE A 525 -50.77 107.81 -69.47
N LYS A 526 -51.80 107.63 -68.62
CA LYS A 526 -53.20 107.80 -69.05
C LYS A 526 -53.51 109.24 -69.49
N ALA A 527 -53.06 110.24 -68.74
CA ALA A 527 -53.22 111.65 -69.11
C ALA A 527 -52.51 111.98 -70.44
N PHE A 528 -51.29 111.46 -70.65
CA PHE A 528 -50.56 111.61 -71.91
C PHE A 528 -51.28 110.93 -73.08
N LYS A 529 -51.82 109.72 -72.89
CA LYS A 529 -52.60 109.03 -73.94
C LYS A 529 -53.90 109.76 -74.30
N ILE A 530 -54.55 110.46 -73.37
CA ILE A 530 -55.71 111.30 -73.68
C ILE A 530 -55.31 112.48 -74.59
N ARG A 531 -54.22 113.20 -74.25
CA ARG A 531 -53.69 114.28 -75.11
C ARG A 531 -53.28 113.77 -76.50
N GLN A 532 -52.67 112.59 -76.58
CA GLN A 532 -52.33 111.96 -77.87
C GLN A 532 -53.57 111.51 -78.66
N ALA A 533 -54.63 111.02 -78.00
CA ALA A 533 -55.88 110.67 -78.67
C ALA A 533 -56.60 111.91 -79.26
N GLN A 534 -56.48 113.07 -78.62
CA GLN A 534 -56.96 114.34 -79.16
C GLN A 534 -56.15 114.74 -80.41
N LYS A 535 -54.81 114.71 -80.37
CA LYS A 535 -53.97 114.95 -81.57
C LYS A 535 -54.26 113.95 -82.70
N ALA A 536 -54.50 112.67 -82.37
CA ALA A 536 -54.83 111.64 -83.34
C ALA A 536 -56.21 111.84 -84.01
N LYS A 537 -57.20 112.47 -83.34
CA LYS A 537 -58.47 112.85 -83.99
C LYS A 537 -58.27 113.93 -85.06
N VAL A 538 -57.38 114.90 -84.83
CA VAL A 538 -57.00 115.92 -85.84
C VAL A 538 -56.28 115.25 -87.01
N ALA A 539 -55.26 114.44 -86.74
CA ALA A 539 -54.50 113.72 -87.77
C ALA A 539 -55.37 112.77 -88.61
N LYS A 540 -56.42 112.16 -88.04
CA LYS A 540 -57.35 111.29 -88.77
C LYS A 540 -58.22 112.01 -89.81
N LYS A 541 -58.44 113.33 -89.72
CA LYS A 541 -59.06 114.08 -90.83
C LYS A 541 -58.12 114.21 -92.04
N ALA A 542 -56.81 114.40 -91.80
CA ALA A 542 -55.81 114.46 -92.88
C ALA A 542 -55.53 113.08 -93.52
N ALA A 543 -55.51 112.01 -92.72
CA ALA A 543 -55.12 110.67 -93.19
C ALA A 543 -56.06 110.04 -94.24
N VAL A 544 -57.32 110.50 -94.34
CA VAL A 544 -58.28 110.02 -95.36
C VAL A 544 -57.84 110.43 -96.77
N ILE A 545 -57.18 111.58 -96.92
CA ILE A 545 -56.71 112.12 -98.21
C ILE A 545 -55.55 111.28 -98.76
N ALA A 546 -54.68 110.75 -97.88
CA ALA A 546 -53.50 109.98 -98.27
C ALA A 546 -53.80 108.51 -98.66
N ALA A 547 -55.03 108.02 -98.47
CA ALA A 547 -55.37 106.60 -98.59
C ALA A 547 -55.45 106.07 -100.03
N LYS A 548 -55.40 106.92 -101.06
CA LYS A 548 -55.52 106.51 -102.47
C LYS A 548 -54.25 105.87 -103.07
N GLN A 549 -53.07 106.03 -102.46
CA GLN A 549 -51.79 105.75 -103.14
C GLN A 549 -51.13 104.38 -102.88
N LYS A 550 -51.73 103.47 -102.09
CA LYS A 550 -51.11 102.16 -101.76
C LYS A 550 -51.99 100.95 -102.10
N LYS A 551 -52.13 100.70 -103.41
CA LYS A 551 -52.60 99.43 -104.01
C LYS A 551 -51.69 99.03 -105.18
N VAL A 552 -50.45 98.61 -104.90
CA VAL A 552 -49.55 98.00 -105.92
C VAL A 552 -48.86 96.76 -105.32
N ASP A 553 -48.04 96.96 -104.30
CA ASP A 553 -47.26 95.90 -103.62
C ASP A 553 -47.94 95.47 -102.31
N ASP A 554 -47.79 94.23 -101.79
CA ASP A 554 -46.81 93.17 -102.10
C ASP A 554 -47.48 91.83 -102.49
N LYS A 555 -47.30 91.39 -103.74
CA LYS A 555 -47.86 90.13 -104.26
C LYS A 555 -46.77 89.07 -104.52
N LYS A 556 -45.94 88.69 -103.52
CA LYS A 556 -44.81 87.74 -103.78
C LYS A 556 -44.21 86.84 -102.68
N ARG A 557 -44.70 86.78 -101.42
CA ARG A 557 -44.06 85.96 -100.35
C ARG A 557 -44.96 84.89 -99.69
N ALA A 558 -45.25 83.82 -100.44
CA ALA A 558 -45.90 82.62 -99.91
C ALA A 558 -45.46 81.32 -100.64
N LYS A 559 -44.41 80.64 -100.16
CA LYS A 559 -44.15 79.21 -100.45
C LYS A 559 -43.10 78.60 -99.51
N VAL A 560 -43.08 77.26 -99.47
CA VAL A 560 -42.11 76.37 -98.77
C VAL A 560 -42.08 76.42 -97.23
N VAL A 561 -43.11 75.80 -96.63
CA VAL A 561 -42.93 74.97 -95.42
C VAL A 561 -43.30 73.54 -95.80
N ARG A 562 -42.35 72.60 -95.67
CA ARG A 562 -42.51 71.12 -95.58
C ARG A 562 -41.16 70.43 -95.79
N ILE A 563 -40.79 69.51 -94.87
CA ILE A 563 -40.17 68.18 -95.10
C ILE A 563 -39.49 67.68 -93.79
N VAL A 564 -39.95 66.51 -93.30
CA VAL A 564 -39.23 65.43 -92.57
C VAL A 564 -38.25 65.83 -91.43
N GLU A 565 -38.36 65.40 -90.17
CA GLU A 565 -39.19 64.39 -89.48
C GLU A 565 -38.99 62.89 -89.86
N ALA A 566 -37.82 62.30 -89.54
CA ALA A 566 -37.58 60.86 -89.67
C ALA A 566 -36.72 60.18 -88.55
N ARG A 567 -37.42 59.69 -87.52
CA ARG A 567 -37.18 58.42 -86.78
C ARG A 567 -35.93 58.22 -85.87
N LYS A 568 -36.02 57.15 -85.05
CA LYS A 568 -35.12 56.68 -83.97
C LYS A 568 -34.97 55.14 -84.06
N ARG A 569 -33.87 54.52 -83.57
CA ARG A 569 -33.87 53.17 -82.92
C ARG A 569 -32.56 52.90 -82.13
N VAL A 570 -32.34 51.66 -81.63
CA VAL A 570 -31.76 51.42 -80.29
C VAL A 570 -31.19 49.99 -80.05
N ALA A 571 -30.30 49.86 -79.03
CA ALA A 571 -30.07 48.72 -78.11
C ALA A 571 -28.98 47.61 -78.33
N ASP A 572 -28.22 47.37 -77.23
CA ASP A 572 -27.96 46.08 -76.50
C ASP A 572 -26.92 44.95 -76.85
N ALA A 573 -25.95 44.75 -75.92
CA ALA A 573 -25.78 43.56 -75.00
C ALA A 573 -24.75 42.36 -75.16
N LYS A 574 -23.96 42.12 -74.06
CA LYS A 574 -23.65 40.85 -73.28
C LYS A 574 -22.65 39.69 -73.70
N ALA A 575 -21.49 39.61 -72.98
CA ALA A 575 -21.08 38.59 -71.94
C ALA A 575 -20.47 37.12 -72.16
N LYS A 576 -19.34 36.82 -71.42
CA LYS A 576 -18.93 35.60 -70.57
C LYS A 576 -18.10 34.33 -71.06
N LYS A 577 -17.02 34.01 -70.28
CA LYS A 577 -16.62 32.71 -69.56
C LYS A 577 -15.57 31.63 -70.05
N LEU A 578 -14.70 31.17 -69.10
CA LEU A 578 -14.13 29.80 -68.76
C LEU A 578 -12.85 29.15 -69.45
N ALA A 579 -11.99 28.45 -68.66
CA ALA A 579 -10.84 27.54 -69.05
C ALA A 579 -10.20 26.74 -67.84
N VAL A 580 -9.47 25.59 -68.01
CA VAL A 580 -8.88 24.76 -66.86
C VAL A 580 -7.85 23.59 -67.22
N VAL A 581 -7.09 23.04 -66.21
CA VAL A 581 -6.53 21.63 -66.00
C VAL A 581 -5.01 21.17 -66.23
N MET A 582 -4.30 20.82 -65.11
CA MET A 582 -3.37 19.69 -64.69
C MET A 582 -2.09 19.05 -65.38
N LYS A 583 -1.07 18.70 -64.52
CA LYS A 583 -0.32 17.38 -64.26
C LYS A 583 1.06 16.91 -64.90
N LYS A 584 2.13 16.89 -64.06
CA LYS A 584 3.05 15.77 -63.59
C LYS A 584 4.10 14.95 -64.45
N LYS A 585 5.35 14.88 -63.91
CA LYS A 585 6.36 13.74 -63.73
C LYS A 585 7.40 13.33 -64.83
N ALA A 586 8.72 13.26 -64.49
CA ALA A 586 9.56 12.01 -64.25
C ALA A 586 11.13 12.07 -64.50
N LYS A 587 11.88 11.43 -63.57
CA LYS A 587 13.27 10.84 -63.53
C LYS A 587 14.34 11.01 -64.66
N GLN A 588 15.60 11.22 -64.24
CA GLN A 588 16.84 10.69 -64.87
C GLN A 588 17.97 10.43 -63.83
N VAL A 589 19.03 9.65 -64.18
CA VAL A 589 20.15 9.12 -63.35
C VAL A 589 21.31 8.63 -64.26
N VAL A 590 22.62 8.67 -63.87
CA VAL A 590 23.73 7.67 -64.23
C VAL A 590 25.19 8.07 -63.81
N VAL A 591 25.85 7.23 -62.96
CA VAL A 591 27.25 6.61 -63.01
C VAL A 591 28.56 7.48 -62.83
N VAL A 592 29.68 7.02 -62.20
CA VAL A 592 30.91 6.34 -62.76
C VAL A 592 31.86 5.65 -61.71
N LYS A 593 32.21 4.35 -62.00
CA LYS A 593 33.43 3.45 -61.84
C LYS A 593 34.64 3.83 -60.91
N LYS A 594 35.59 2.94 -60.49
CA LYS A 594 36.17 1.59 -60.88
C LYS A 594 36.00 0.52 -59.74
N LYS A 595 36.49 -0.75 -59.64
CA LYS A 595 37.58 -1.66 -60.19
C LYS A 595 39.02 -1.40 -59.61
N VAL A 596 39.92 -2.35 -59.26
CA VAL A 596 40.15 -3.83 -59.53
C VAL A 596 40.76 -4.62 -58.30
N VAL A 597 41.32 -5.85 -58.49
CA VAL A 597 42.08 -6.78 -57.57
C VAL A 597 43.07 -7.65 -58.46
N PRO A 598 43.68 -8.87 -58.20
CA PRO A 598 43.55 -9.95 -57.16
C PRO A 598 44.79 -10.84 -56.71
N LYS A 599 44.64 -11.67 -55.63
CA LYS A 599 45.26 -13.04 -55.37
C LYS A 599 46.80 -13.16 -55.12
N ARG A 600 47.44 -14.29 -54.67
CA ARG A 600 47.12 -15.77 -54.63
C ARG A 600 47.54 -16.55 -53.32
N ASP A 601 47.95 -17.85 -53.35
CA ASP A 601 47.78 -18.84 -52.23
C ASP A 601 48.71 -20.13 -52.11
N VAL A 602 49.00 -20.59 -50.85
CA VAL A 602 49.16 -22.01 -50.30
C VAL A 602 50.47 -22.89 -50.45
N ARG A 603 50.95 -23.59 -49.35
CA ARG A 603 51.16 -25.10 -49.13
C ARG A 603 51.94 -25.53 -47.84
N ALA A 604 52.31 -26.83 -47.64
CA ALA A 604 52.82 -27.45 -46.39
C ALA A 604 53.60 -28.82 -46.52
N ASP A 605 54.13 -29.36 -45.39
CA ASP A 605 54.49 -30.78 -45.00
C ASP A 605 55.97 -31.30 -44.77
N ARG A 606 56.10 -32.50 -44.15
CA ARG A 606 57.20 -33.12 -43.30
C ARG A 606 58.31 -34.02 -43.96
N ILE A 607 59.33 -34.48 -43.15
CA ILE A 607 59.71 -35.92 -42.77
C ILE A 607 61.19 -36.49 -42.90
N VAL A 608 61.68 -37.25 -41.86
CA VAL A 608 62.70 -38.39 -41.80
C VAL A 608 64.27 -38.18 -41.80
N ALA A 609 65.10 -39.26 -41.64
CA ALA A 609 66.48 -39.32 -41.06
C ALA A 609 67.34 -40.63 -41.30
N LYS A 610 68.63 -40.67 -40.81
CA LYS A 610 69.58 -41.82 -40.44
C LYS A 610 70.78 -42.25 -41.37
N LYS A 611 71.98 -42.50 -40.75
CA LYS A 611 73.04 -43.58 -40.95
C LYS A 611 74.22 -43.33 -39.96
N LYS A 612 74.82 -44.28 -39.18
CA LYS A 612 75.82 -45.38 -39.40
C LYS A 612 77.18 -44.91 -39.97
N ILE A 613 78.39 -45.06 -39.39
CA ILE A 613 79.12 -46.05 -38.51
C ILE A 613 79.81 -47.21 -39.26
N VAL A 614 81.17 -47.28 -39.23
CA VAL A 614 82.05 -48.44 -38.83
C VAL A 614 83.53 -48.16 -39.15
N VAL A 615 84.41 -48.28 -38.13
CA VAL A 615 85.73 -48.97 -38.19
C VAL A 615 85.83 -49.80 -36.90
N ALA A 616 86.41 -51.01 -36.93
CA ALA A 616 86.41 -51.91 -35.78
C ALA A 616 87.55 -52.95 -35.80
N ARG A 617 88.59 -52.76 -34.97
CA ARG A 617 89.45 -53.87 -34.46
C ARG A 617 90.12 -53.54 -33.11
N ALA A 618 90.60 -52.31 -32.92
CA ALA A 618 90.94 -51.75 -31.59
C ALA A 618 89.77 -51.78 -30.57
N LYS A 619 88.56 -52.09 -31.03
CA LYS A 619 87.36 -52.23 -30.19
C LYS A 619 87.36 -53.46 -29.28
N VAL A 620 88.13 -54.52 -29.51
CA VAL A 620 87.91 -55.79 -28.77
C VAL A 620 88.37 -55.70 -27.30
N GLU A 621 89.59 -55.23 -27.05
CA GLU A 621 90.09 -55.05 -25.67
C GLU A 621 89.43 -53.84 -24.99
N ALA A 622 89.27 -52.74 -25.72
CA ALA A 622 88.47 -51.61 -25.29
C ALA A 622 87.05 -52.05 -24.90
N MET A 623 86.42 -52.99 -25.61
CA MET A 623 85.11 -53.56 -25.22
C MET A 623 85.16 -54.42 -23.97
N ARG A 624 86.29 -55.04 -23.59
CA ARG A 624 86.41 -55.81 -22.34
C ARG A 624 86.56 -54.91 -21.11
N VAL A 625 87.42 -53.89 -21.19
CA VAL A 625 87.53 -52.86 -20.13
C VAL A 625 86.23 -52.07 -20.05
N ALA A 626 85.74 -51.58 -21.19
CA ALA A 626 84.45 -50.90 -21.24
C ALA A 626 83.29 -51.83 -20.89
N GLU A 627 83.35 -53.16 -21.00
CA GLU A 627 82.31 -54.06 -20.46
C GLU A 627 82.26 -54.02 -18.95
N ARG A 628 83.42 -54.03 -18.28
CA ARG A 628 83.50 -53.94 -16.80
C ARG A 628 83.02 -52.57 -16.33
N GLU A 629 83.52 -51.50 -16.95
CA GLU A 629 83.05 -50.13 -16.66
C GLU A 629 81.57 -49.93 -17.01
N LYS A 630 81.08 -50.49 -18.11
CA LYS A 630 79.67 -50.45 -18.50
C LYS A 630 78.81 -51.27 -17.56
N LYS A 631 79.25 -52.43 -17.05
CA LYS A 631 78.53 -53.18 -16.00
C LYS A 631 78.47 -52.38 -14.69
N ILE A 632 79.52 -51.65 -14.32
CA ILE A 632 79.51 -50.74 -13.17
C ILE A 632 78.61 -49.51 -13.42
N ASN A 633 78.72 -48.88 -14.58
CA ASN A 633 77.94 -47.69 -14.94
C ASN A 633 76.47 -48.03 -15.23
N ASP A 634 76.14 -49.23 -15.70
CA ASP A 634 74.77 -49.69 -15.91
C ASP A 634 74.13 -50.13 -14.58
N ARG A 635 74.91 -50.61 -13.60
CA ARG A 635 74.47 -50.71 -12.18
C ARG A 635 74.21 -49.32 -11.58
N LYS A 636 75.15 -48.38 -11.69
CA LYS A 636 74.95 -46.97 -11.26
C LYS A 636 73.74 -46.33 -11.93
N LYS A 637 73.52 -46.57 -13.23
CA LYS A 637 72.31 -46.14 -13.96
C LYS A 637 71.05 -46.88 -13.50
N SER A 638 71.09 -48.18 -13.19
CA SER A 638 69.91 -48.89 -12.69
C SER A 638 69.49 -48.39 -11.31
N ASP A 639 70.46 -48.11 -10.44
CA ASP A 639 70.20 -47.58 -9.10
C ASP A 639 69.72 -46.12 -9.17
N LEU A 640 70.34 -45.30 -10.01
CA LEU A 640 69.85 -43.95 -10.33
C LEU A 640 68.45 -43.99 -10.94
N ALA A 641 68.16 -44.93 -11.84
CA ALA A 641 66.83 -45.11 -12.43
C ALA A 641 65.80 -45.59 -11.41
N VAL A 642 66.16 -46.46 -10.47
CA VAL A 642 65.31 -46.87 -9.34
C VAL A 642 65.04 -45.68 -8.40
N LEU A 643 66.05 -44.86 -8.10
CA LEU A 643 65.88 -43.64 -7.30
C LEU A 643 65.01 -42.60 -8.02
N MET A 644 65.25 -42.37 -9.31
CA MET A 644 64.45 -41.46 -10.14
C MET A 644 63.01 -41.96 -10.33
N LYS A 645 62.80 -43.28 -10.46
CA LYS A 645 61.47 -43.90 -10.47
C LYS A 645 60.75 -43.73 -9.13
N LYS A 646 61.43 -43.96 -8.00
CA LYS A 646 60.92 -43.69 -6.64
C LYS A 646 60.60 -42.19 -6.42
N LYS A 647 61.41 -41.28 -6.97
CA LYS A 647 61.17 -39.83 -6.92
C LYS A 647 59.96 -39.43 -7.77
N ALA A 648 59.91 -39.86 -9.03
CA ALA A 648 58.78 -39.64 -9.93
C ALA A 648 57.46 -40.23 -9.38
N GLU A 649 57.51 -41.37 -8.69
CA GLU A 649 56.33 -41.95 -8.04
C GLU A 649 55.86 -41.12 -6.83
N LYS A 650 56.79 -40.63 -5.99
CA LYS A 650 56.46 -39.67 -4.92
C LYS A 650 55.84 -38.39 -5.49
N ASP A 651 56.43 -37.82 -6.54
CA ASP A 651 55.95 -36.61 -7.20
C ASP A 651 54.58 -36.83 -7.86
N ALA A 652 54.34 -38.00 -8.48
CA ALA A 652 53.05 -38.38 -9.03
C ALA A 652 51.97 -38.51 -7.94
N ARG A 653 52.30 -39.15 -6.80
CA ARG A 653 51.41 -39.22 -5.62
C ARG A 653 51.08 -37.81 -5.12
N VAL A 654 52.07 -36.94 -4.92
CA VAL A 654 51.86 -35.52 -4.49
C VAL A 654 50.99 -34.75 -5.48
N ARG A 655 51.26 -34.86 -6.80
CA ARG A 655 50.44 -34.23 -7.85
C ARG A 655 48.99 -34.73 -7.80
N SER A 656 48.77 -36.02 -7.58
CA SER A 656 47.42 -36.61 -7.45
C SER A 656 46.68 -36.07 -6.21
N ASP A 657 47.36 -35.91 -5.08
CA ASP A 657 46.81 -35.33 -3.86
C ASP A 657 46.48 -33.84 -4.01
N VAL A 658 47.32 -33.09 -4.72
CA VAL A 658 47.06 -31.67 -5.05
C VAL A 658 45.82 -31.57 -5.96
N ALA A 659 45.70 -32.41 -6.99
CA ALA A 659 44.51 -32.47 -7.84
C ALA A 659 43.24 -32.88 -7.06
N ALA A 660 43.36 -33.83 -6.12
CA ALA A 660 42.28 -34.23 -5.23
C ALA A 660 41.87 -33.12 -4.24
N LYS A 661 42.81 -32.28 -3.79
CA LYS A 661 42.54 -31.08 -2.97
C LYS A 661 41.87 -29.99 -3.82
N GLN A 662 42.39 -29.67 -5.01
CA GLN A 662 41.81 -28.66 -5.90
C GLN A 662 40.38 -29.01 -6.36
N SER A 663 40.11 -30.26 -6.72
CA SER A 663 38.77 -30.71 -7.12
C SER A 663 37.75 -30.59 -5.98
N LYS A 664 38.15 -30.91 -4.73
CA LYS A 664 37.33 -30.68 -3.52
C LYS A 664 37.05 -29.18 -3.30
N ILE A 665 38.02 -28.30 -3.52
CA ILE A 665 37.84 -26.84 -3.44
C ILE A 665 36.83 -26.35 -4.50
N ARG A 666 37.06 -26.69 -5.78
CA ARG A 666 36.14 -26.33 -6.89
C ARG A 666 34.71 -26.83 -6.65
N ALA A 667 34.54 -28.01 -6.06
CA ALA A 667 33.23 -28.54 -5.67
C ALA A 667 32.56 -27.75 -4.52
N ILE A 668 33.33 -27.35 -3.51
CA ILE A 668 32.86 -26.48 -2.42
C ILE A 668 32.42 -25.11 -2.97
N GLU A 669 33.14 -24.56 -3.94
CA GLU A 669 32.84 -23.27 -4.56
C GLU A 669 31.60 -23.32 -5.44
N LYS A 670 31.47 -24.31 -6.34
CA LYS A 670 30.22 -24.58 -7.06
C LYS A 670 29.03 -24.71 -6.10
N ARG A 671 29.23 -25.36 -4.93
CA ARG A 671 28.20 -25.47 -3.87
C ARG A 671 27.92 -24.16 -3.13
N LYS A 672 28.90 -23.28 -2.93
CA LYS A 672 28.71 -21.91 -2.40
C LYS A 672 27.92 -21.05 -3.41
N PHE A 673 28.29 -21.08 -4.68
CA PHE A 673 27.63 -20.35 -5.77
C PHE A 673 26.17 -20.78 -5.94
N LEU A 674 25.89 -22.09 -6.01
CA LEU A 674 24.52 -22.63 -6.06
C LEU A 674 23.66 -22.22 -4.86
N LYS A 675 24.25 -22.10 -3.65
CA LYS A 675 23.55 -21.57 -2.47
C LYS A 675 23.25 -20.07 -2.60
N LYS A 676 24.17 -19.27 -3.16
CA LYS A 676 23.99 -17.83 -3.43
C LYS A 676 22.88 -17.61 -4.46
N ALA A 677 22.96 -18.25 -5.63
CA ALA A 677 21.95 -18.15 -6.69
C ALA A 677 20.54 -18.60 -6.22
N LYS A 678 20.43 -19.71 -5.48
CA LYS A 678 19.14 -20.15 -4.90
C LYS A 678 18.60 -19.19 -3.83
N LYS A 679 19.46 -18.49 -3.08
CA LYS A 679 19.06 -17.42 -2.15
C LYS A 679 18.56 -16.19 -2.90
N GLU A 680 19.23 -15.80 -3.97
CA GLU A 680 18.89 -14.63 -4.80
C GLU A 680 17.60 -14.84 -5.59
N LYS A 681 17.40 -15.98 -6.26
CA LYS A 681 16.12 -16.35 -6.90
C LYS A 681 14.95 -16.31 -5.90
N ARG A 682 15.17 -16.76 -4.66
CA ARG A 682 14.17 -16.69 -3.57
C ARG A 682 13.92 -15.26 -3.04
N ILE A 683 14.89 -14.35 -3.15
CA ILE A 683 14.70 -12.92 -2.83
C ILE A 683 13.95 -12.21 -3.96
N ARG A 684 14.29 -12.51 -5.23
CA ARG A 684 13.61 -11.98 -6.42
C ARG A 684 12.11 -12.33 -6.42
N LEU A 685 11.77 -13.62 -6.29
CA LEU A 685 10.38 -14.08 -6.19
C LEU A 685 9.61 -13.43 -5.02
N LYS A 686 10.28 -13.13 -3.90
CA LYS A 686 9.67 -12.42 -2.77
C LYS A 686 9.45 -10.92 -3.02
N ARG A 687 10.26 -10.28 -3.88
CA ARG A 687 10.04 -8.89 -4.31
C ARG A 687 8.87 -8.84 -5.29
N GLU A 688 8.89 -9.70 -6.32
CA GLU A 688 7.84 -9.79 -7.35
C GLU A 688 6.47 -10.10 -6.73
N ALA A 689 6.38 -11.07 -5.80
CA ALA A 689 5.14 -11.37 -5.08
C ALA A 689 4.66 -10.21 -4.18
N LYS A 690 5.58 -9.45 -3.57
CA LYS A 690 5.22 -8.27 -2.78
C LYS A 690 4.74 -7.12 -3.67
N GLU A 691 5.38 -6.90 -4.82
CA GLU A 691 5.00 -5.85 -5.75
C GLU A 691 3.62 -6.11 -6.35
N LYS A 692 3.31 -7.36 -6.74
CA LYS A 692 1.96 -7.76 -7.16
C LYS A 692 0.92 -7.51 -6.06
N ALA A 693 1.23 -7.82 -4.80
CA ALA A 693 0.34 -7.55 -3.67
C ALA A 693 0.19 -6.04 -3.38
N ASP A 694 1.26 -5.25 -3.45
CA ASP A 694 1.23 -3.80 -3.26
C ASP A 694 0.41 -3.10 -4.37
N LYS A 695 0.50 -3.58 -5.62
CA LYS A 695 -0.34 -3.14 -6.76
C LYS A 695 -1.82 -3.40 -6.49
N ILE A 696 -2.22 -4.65 -6.22
CA ILE A 696 -3.62 -5.02 -5.90
C ILE A 696 -4.21 -4.19 -4.74
N VAL A 697 -3.38 -3.83 -3.74
CA VAL A 697 -3.81 -2.94 -2.64
C VAL A 697 -3.96 -1.49 -3.12
N GLY A 698 -3.06 -1.00 -3.98
CA GLY A 698 -3.17 0.29 -4.64
C GLY A 698 -4.45 0.43 -5.46
N ASP A 699 -4.76 -0.56 -6.30
CA ASP A 699 -5.92 -0.58 -7.19
C ASP A 699 -7.24 -0.57 -6.39
N LYS A 700 -7.31 -1.40 -5.32
CA LYS A 700 -8.45 -1.40 -4.39
C LYS A 700 -8.62 -0.07 -3.63
N VAL A 701 -7.53 0.67 -3.38
CA VAL A 701 -7.59 2.01 -2.78
C VAL A 701 -7.99 3.07 -3.83
N ALA A 702 -7.55 2.94 -5.08
CA ALA A 702 -7.94 3.80 -6.19
C ALA A 702 -9.45 3.70 -6.46
N ALA A 703 -9.97 2.49 -6.71
CA ALA A 703 -11.40 2.27 -6.91
C ALA A 703 -12.27 2.73 -5.72
N LYS A 704 -11.77 2.59 -4.48
CA LYS A 704 -12.47 3.09 -3.27
C LYS A 704 -12.41 4.62 -3.14
N ARG A 705 -11.40 5.28 -3.71
CA ARG A 705 -11.33 6.75 -3.83
C ARG A 705 -12.26 7.25 -4.93
N GLU A 706 -12.27 6.59 -6.07
CA GLU A 706 -13.12 6.90 -7.21
C GLU A 706 -14.62 6.79 -6.88
N LYS A 707 -15.06 5.66 -6.29
CA LYS A 707 -16.43 5.52 -5.77
C LYS A 707 -16.82 6.57 -4.72
N ARG A 708 -15.85 7.20 -4.04
CA ARG A 708 -16.09 8.36 -3.15
C ARG A 708 -16.20 9.66 -3.93
N MET A 709 -15.33 9.91 -4.92
CA MET A 709 -15.42 11.08 -5.80
C MET A 709 -16.74 11.10 -6.57
N ALA A 710 -17.17 9.96 -7.12
CA ALA A 710 -18.46 9.82 -7.80
C ALA A 710 -19.65 10.20 -6.89
N LYS A 711 -19.66 9.73 -5.62
CA LYS A 711 -20.69 10.11 -4.64
C LYS A 711 -20.65 11.60 -4.26
N ILE A 712 -19.48 12.24 -4.25
CA ILE A 712 -19.35 13.70 -4.03
C ILE A 712 -19.92 14.45 -5.24
N VAL A 713 -19.49 14.12 -6.47
CA VAL A 713 -19.98 14.75 -7.71
C VAL A 713 -21.49 14.58 -7.88
N ALA A 714 -22.06 13.41 -7.54
CA ALA A 714 -23.51 13.19 -7.55
C ALA A 714 -24.25 14.07 -6.53
N ARG A 715 -23.73 14.17 -5.29
CA ARG A 715 -24.27 15.07 -4.26
C ARG A 715 -24.20 16.54 -4.68
N ASP A 716 -23.10 16.97 -5.28
CA ASP A 716 -22.93 18.36 -5.69
C ASP A 716 -23.81 18.71 -6.90
N ARG A 717 -24.00 17.78 -7.86
CA ARG A 717 -25.00 17.90 -8.94
C ARG A 717 -26.43 18.00 -8.38
N PHE A 718 -26.77 17.20 -7.36
CA PHE A 718 -28.09 17.29 -6.70
C PHE A 718 -28.29 18.63 -5.97
N LEU A 719 -27.28 19.10 -5.23
CA LEU A 719 -27.32 20.41 -4.57
C LEU A 719 -27.40 21.57 -5.57
N ALA A 720 -26.73 21.46 -6.72
CA ALA A 720 -26.84 22.41 -7.82
C ALA A 720 -28.26 22.43 -8.41
N LYS A 721 -28.86 21.26 -8.72
CA LYS A 721 -30.28 21.18 -9.15
C LYS A 721 -31.23 21.78 -8.11
N LYS A 722 -31.03 21.51 -6.81
CA LYS A 722 -31.86 22.07 -5.71
C LYS A 722 -31.71 23.59 -5.57
N LYS A 723 -30.51 24.14 -5.79
CA LYS A 723 -30.29 25.60 -5.88
C LYS A 723 -30.96 26.20 -7.13
N ALA A 724 -30.81 25.58 -8.29
CA ALA A 724 -31.44 26.03 -9.53
C ALA A 724 -32.97 26.10 -9.43
N LYS A 725 -33.63 25.07 -8.88
CA LYS A 725 -35.09 25.08 -8.64
C LYS A 725 -35.50 26.20 -7.66
N LYS A 726 -34.75 26.44 -6.58
CA LYS A 726 -35.00 27.58 -5.67
C LYS A 726 -34.82 28.94 -6.37
N ASN A 727 -33.84 29.08 -7.27
CA ASN A 727 -33.61 30.31 -8.01
C ASN A 727 -34.71 30.56 -9.05
N LYS A 728 -35.19 29.53 -9.76
CA LYS A 728 -36.33 29.65 -10.70
C LYS A 728 -37.59 30.14 -9.97
N ILE A 729 -37.94 29.52 -8.83
CA ILE A 729 -39.09 29.93 -8.00
C ILE A 729 -38.94 31.37 -7.49
N ARG A 730 -37.72 31.83 -7.16
CA ARG A 730 -37.46 33.23 -6.80
C ARG A 730 -37.66 34.18 -7.97
N ALA A 731 -37.14 33.86 -9.15
CA ALA A 731 -37.34 34.66 -10.36
C ALA A 731 -38.82 34.74 -10.76
N GLU A 732 -39.55 33.62 -10.70
CA GLU A 732 -41.00 33.57 -10.94
C GLU A 732 -41.79 34.43 -9.93
N LYS A 733 -41.41 34.44 -8.65
CA LYS A 733 -42.03 35.34 -7.66
C LYS A 733 -41.71 36.81 -7.92
N ILE A 734 -40.49 37.15 -8.33
CA ILE A 734 -40.11 38.53 -8.69
C ILE A 734 -40.90 38.98 -9.92
N ALA A 735 -40.90 38.20 -11.01
CA ALA A 735 -41.64 38.53 -12.23
C ALA A 735 -43.15 38.67 -12.01
N ARG A 736 -43.76 37.85 -11.13
CA ARG A 736 -45.17 38.02 -10.72
C ARG A 736 -45.40 39.30 -9.93
N ALA A 737 -44.47 39.71 -9.08
CA ALA A 737 -44.56 40.96 -8.32
C ALA A 737 -44.33 42.21 -9.20
N GLU A 738 -43.40 42.13 -10.15
CA GLU A 738 -43.16 43.17 -11.15
C GLU A 738 -44.36 43.32 -12.09
N LYS A 739 -44.93 42.21 -12.59
CA LYS A 739 -46.17 42.27 -13.37
C LYS A 739 -47.29 42.96 -12.59
N LYS A 740 -47.57 42.56 -11.35
CA LYS A 740 -48.59 43.22 -10.52
C LYS A 740 -48.35 44.73 -10.31
N ARG A 741 -47.08 45.18 -10.27
CA ARG A 741 -46.75 46.62 -10.21
C ARG A 741 -47.02 47.33 -11.55
N VAL A 742 -46.64 46.72 -12.67
CA VAL A 742 -46.90 47.26 -14.02
C VAL A 742 -48.40 47.33 -14.30
N ASP A 743 -49.15 46.28 -13.98
CA ASP A 743 -50.60 46.24 -14.10
C ASP A 743 -51.26 47.38 -13.29
N LYS A 744 -50.87 47.56 -12.01
CA LYS A 744 -51.38 48.67 -11.17
C LYS A 744 -51.06 50.06 -11.74
N ILE A 745 -49.85 50.26 -12.26
CA ILE A 745 -49.45 51.52 -12.92
C ILE A 745 -50.27 51.75 -14.21
N ALA A 746 -50.64 50.69 -14.93
CA ALA A 746 -51.51 50.80 -16.10
C ALA A 746 -52.94 51.19 -15.73
N ASP A 747 -53.49 50.64 -14.64
CA ASP A 747 -54.83 50.99 -14.14
C ASP A 747 -54.88 52.40 -13.54
N GLU A 748 -53.84 52.83 -12.82
CA GLU A 748 -53.69 54.22 -12.36
C GLU A 748 -53.65 55.20 -13.55
N ARG A 749 -52.92 54.86 -14.63
CA ARG A 749 -52.91 55.65 -15.88
C ARG A 749 -54.27 55.65 -16.59
N ARG A 750 -54.99 54.53 -16.59
CA ARG A 750 -56.35 54.43 -17.15
C ARG A 750 -57.33 55.35 -16.41
N LYS A 751 -57.29 55.36 -15.07
CA LYS A 751 -58.11 56.29 -14.26
C LYS A 751 -57.80 57.76 -14.56
N VAL A 752 -56.52 58.13 -14.65
CA VAL A 752 -56.11 59.51 -14.99
C VAL A 752 -56.55 59.91 -16.41
N LEU A 753 -56.51 58.99 -17.38
CA LEU A 753 -57.05 59.22 -18.72
C LEU A 753 -58.58 59.38 -18.72
N PHE A 754 -59.30 58.57 -17.96
CA PHE A 754 -60.76 58.63 -17.87
C PHE A 754 -61.25 59.94 -17.24
N GLU A 755 -60.65 60.37 -16.13
CA GLU A 755 -60.99 61.67 -15.51
C GLU A 755 -60.59 62.86 -16.41
N ARG A 756 -59.51 62.77 -17.19
CA ARG A 756 -59.22 63.77 -18.24
C ARG A 756 -60.32 63.83 -19.30
N GLN A 757 -60.73 62.69 -19.85
CA GLN A 757 -61.82 62.63 -20.85
C GLN A 757 -63.15 63.14 -20.29
N LYS A 758 -63.44 62.87 -19.02
CA LYS A 758 -64.63 63.40 -18.32
C LYS A 758 -64.57 64.92 -18.15
N ALA A 759 -63.42 65.47 -17.76
CA ALA A 759 -63.20 66.90 -17.67
C ALA A 759 -63.23 67.61 -19.04
N GLU A 760 -62.70 66.98 -20.09
CA GLU A 760 -62.77 67.46 -21.49
C GLU A 760 -64.22 67.46 -21.99
N LYS A 761 -64.98 66.37 -21.77
CA LYS A 761 -66.42 66.32 -22.05
C LYS A 761 -67.20 67.41 -21.33
N LYS A 762 -66.91 67.67 -20.04
CA LYS A 762 -67.55 68.78 -19.30
C LYS A 762 -67.23 70.14 -19.92
N LYS A 763 -65.97 70.41 -20.24
CA LYS A 763 -65.57 71.67 -20.91
C LYS A 763 -66.23 71.84 -22.28
N ILE A 764 -66.39 70.76 -23.05
CA ILE A 764 -67.12 70.79 -24.33
C ILE A 764 -68.60 71.10 -24.10
N ALA A 765 -69.25 70.48 -23.11
CA ALA A 765 -70.63 70.79 -22.74
C ALA A 765 -70.81 72.25 -22.32
N GLU A 766 -69.96 72.78 -21.43
CA GLU A 766 -69.97 74.19 -21.02
C GLU A 766 -69.75 75.16 -22.19
N MET A 767 -68.94 74.80 -23.19
CA MET A 767 -68.78 75.59 -24.42
C MET A 767 -70.02 75.52 -25.34
N VAL A 768 -70.63 74.35 -25.49
CA VAL A 768 -71.87 74.18 -26.27
C VAL A 768 -73.02 74.96 -25.61
N GLU A 769 -73.14 74.93 -24.30
CA GLU A 769 -74.13 75.69 -23.54
C GLU A 769 -73.90 77.21 -23.65
N LYS A 770 -72.67 77.69 -23.46
CA LYS A 770 -72.32 79.10 -23.67
C LYS A 770 -72.59 79.56 -25.11
N ASN A 771 -72.39 78.69 -26.10
CA ASN A 771 -72.73 78.98 -27.50
C ASN A 771 -74.24 78.95 -27.77
N ARG A 772 -75.01 78.06 -27.12
CA ARG A 772 -76.49 78.09 -27.13
C ARG A 772 -77.01 79.39 -26.52
N GLY A 773 -76.51 79.79 -25.35
CA GLY A 773 -76.87 81.05 -24.69
C GLY A 773 -76.53 82.29 -25.54
N ARG A 774 -75.39 82.28 -26.25
CA ARG A 774 -75.06 83.33 -27.23
C ARG A 774 -76.05 83.36 -28.40
N LYS A 775 -76.36 82.21 -29.02
CA LYS A 775 -77.37 82.13 -30.09
C LYS A 775 -78.75 82.59 -29.63
N MET A 776 -79.18 82.23 -28.42
CA MET A 776 -80.45 82.71 -27.86
C MET A 776 -80.45 84.24 -27.72
N LYS A 777 -79.38 84.85 -27.20
CA LYS A 777 -79.27 86.31 -27.12
C LYS A 777 -79.16 87.02 -28.48
N GLU A 778 -78.61 86.36 -29.51
CA GLU A 778 -78.71 86.84 -30.90
C GLU A 778 -80.14 86.76 -31.45
N LEU A 779 -80.88 85.68 -31.16
CA LEU A 779 -82.28 85.51 -31.57
C LEU A 779 -83.20 86.49 -30.83
N GLU A 780 -82.96 86.77 -29.54
CA GLU A 780 -83.65 87.83 -28.80
C GLU A 780 -83.36 89.21 -29.39
N LYS A 781 -82.10 89.52 -29.73
CA LYS A 781 -81.76 90.78 -30.41
C LYS A 781 -82.46 90.89 -31.77
N LYS A 782 -82.52 89.81 -32.55
CA LYS A 782 -83.27 89.78 -33.82
C LYS A 782 -84.77 89.94 -33.63
N ARG A 783 -85.38 89.31 -32.61
CA ARG A 783 -86.78 89.55 -32.25
C ARG A 783 -87.01 91.02 -31.88
N LYS A 784 -86.14 91.61 -31.05
CA LYS A 784 -86.25 93.02 -30.65
C LYS A 784 -86.08 94.00 -31.82
N SER A 785 -85.21 93.70 -32.80
CA SER A 785 -85.10 94.53 -34.02
C SER A 785 -86.25 94.34 -35.02
N ILE A 786 -86.96 93.20 -34.98
CA ILE A 786 -88.19 93.01 -35.76
C ILE A 786 -89.36 93.77 -35.12
N VAL A 787 -89.46 93.73 -33.78
CA VAL A 787 -90.48 94.46 -33.01
C VAL A 787 -90.29 95.99 -33.08
N SER A 788 -89.08 96.49 -33.37
CA SER A 788 -88.84 97.92 -33.60
C SER A 788 -88.97 98.37 -35.07
N SER A 789 -89.69 97.61 -35.90
CA SER A 789 -89.87 97.92 -37.35
C SER A 789 -91.31 97.91 -37.83
N TYR A 790 -92.28 97.86 -36.90
CA TYR A 790 -93.71 98.06 -37.20
C TYR A 790 -94.25 99.26 -36.40
N PRO A 791 -94.89 100.25 -37.05
CA PRO A 791 -95.56 101.34 -36.35
C PRO A 791 -96.84 100.85 -35.65
N ILE A 792 -97.22 101.54 -34.59
CA ILE A 792 -98.47 101.31 -33.85
C ILE A 792 -99.62 101.93 -34.67
N GLY A 793 -100.65 101.16 -35.06
CA GLY A 793 -101.80 101.75 -35.77
C GLY A 793 -102.82 100.84 -36.46
N SER A 794 -103.57 100.03 -35.71
CA SER A 794 -105.03 99.86 -35.94
C SER A 794 -105.69 99.26 -34.71
N ARG A 795 -106.91 99.70 -34.39
CA ARG A 795 -107.72 99.24 -33.25
C ARG A 795 -108.65 98.07 -33.63
N GLU A 796 -108.57 97.59 -34.87
CA GLU A 796 -109.55 96.68 -35.47
C GLU A 796 -109.13 95.21 -35.41
N TRP A 797 -107.82 94.92 -35.49
CA TRP A 797 -107.29 93.54 -35.54
C TRP A 797 -107.61 92.69 -34.29
N MET A 798 -107.95 93.33 -33.16
CA MET A 798 -108.44 92.62 -31.96
C MET A 798 -109.92 92.22 -31.99
N LYS A 799 -110.71 92.63 -32.99
CA LYS A 799 -112.11 92.17 -33.14
C LYS A 799 -112.22 90.81 -33.83
N GLU A 800 -111.34 90.48 -34.79
CA GLU A 800 -111.43 89.20 -35.53
C GLU A 800 -110.98 87.98 -34.71
N LEU A 801 -109.95 88.12 -33.87
CA LEU A 801 -109.42 87.01 -33.08
C LEU A 801 -110.40 86.43 -32.04
N LYS A 802 -111.51 87.13 -31.74
CA LYS A 802 -112.60 86.59 -30.91
C LYS A 802 -113.58 85.67 -31.65
N LYS A 803 -113.46 85.51 -32.97
CA LYS A 803 -114.41 84.72 -33.78
C LYS A 803 -114.01 83.25 -34.00
N ASN A 804 -112.73 82.91 -33.79
CA ASN A 804 -112.15 81.59 -34.09
C ASN A 804 -111.57 80.88 -32.84
N SER A 805 -112.26 80.93 -31.69
CA SER A 805 -111.90 80.13 -30.50
C SER A 805 -112.88 78.97 -30.30
N LYS A 806 -112.62 77.86 -30.99
CA LYS A 806 -113.07 76.49 -30.67
C LYS A 806 -111.90 75.54 -30.94
#